data_AF-A0A819BR22-F1
#
_entry.id   AF-A0A819BR22-F1
#
_cell.length_a   1.000
_cell.length_b   1.000
_cell.length_c   1.000
_cell.angle_alpha   90.00
_cell.angle_beta   90.00
_cell.angle_gamma   90.00
#
_symmetry.space_group_name_H-M   'P 1'
#
loop_
_entity.id
_entity.type
_entity.pdbx_description
1 polymer ?
#
loop_
_entity_poly.entity_id
_entity_poly.type
_entity_poly.pdbx_seq_one_letter_code
_entity_poly.pdbx_strand_id
1 'polypeptide(L)'
;MRLVESNIIDGHSLTEQASNGDQNAIQAFQIFAQRLGNFLVPYIEKFKTDLIVIGGGIAQAWYFIENDLNITLKKSCNVQVYFSLSYEKTICLGAVQQQLSILFKSKNKFIRQTCQNLLPVIKTINTNHYDLYPCHEIPIGNIGIGYKQLNEEIFRLIEIHKILLIDGFVGTYFDEYAYELNKYYNEKIKKKNLSSLIFYDTRTFLKIDINNKQKLYLQYSKSIFGKLANNLNFKDDFIDLNKLNYLKNNLSYPCVIIGPGASFINQTSPLIYIDLTKNELYYRILAQTSFSYLKPIETNQEDNSLKSNNDNDDDYELSSVMYEKKCLYFLDYPIFNKLKQELLPRMTIYVDSQRPHCPTWIHGHTFNQALAYLTNVPIRVRPWFEAGSWGGQWLKSICKNISQLSKNYAWSYEMITPENGIILSDENNHLLEFSWDLFYSSQANRILGNDKHYRLFGGSNDFPIRFDFLDTMDGGNLSIQCHPNLQYMRTNFGEKITQDETYYIVETKQHWKEEYKNDEKLSAHVYLGFHDNINPEEFHQALLSSRREHKKLNVEKYIQCIPSNIHDFFLIPNETIHASGQNQVVLEISATPYIYTFKLYDWLRLDLDDRLRPLNIEHGMKNLKFNRRGEQLRCQPITMKFEQDKYEEQHLPTHNLHFYDLQRLIIEPNESIEIIRSTENRFHLCMLVEGDTIEIEFNTIDNNQQKQIRQYNYIETFLIPASINQYRLRPIIKNKTNEKKPRQFILLIAYLKWDCEKLLE
;
A
#
# COMPACT_ATOMS: atom_id res chain seq x y z
N MET A 1 30.65 1.73 44.43
CA MET A 1 31.40 2.81 45.11
C MET A 1 31.27 2.61 46.61
N ARG A 2 32.34 2.18 47.29
CA ARG A 2 32.54 2.47 48.71
C ARG A 2 33.91 3.12 48.78
N LEU A 3 33.93 4.45 48.66
CA LEU A 3 35.06 5.24 49.09
C LEU A 3 34.79 5.51 50.57
N VAL A 4 35.60 4.87 51.40
CA VAL A 4 35.64 5.09 52.84
C VAL A 4 36.36 6.43 53.01
N GLU A 5 35.71 7.39 53.69
CA GLU A 5 36.21 8.72 54.12
C GLU A 5 35.86 10.00 53.34
N SER A 6 34.79 10.03 52.54
CA SER A 6 34.14 11.33 52.23
C SER A 6 32.62 11.23 52.16
N ASN A 7 31.94 12.24 52.70
CA ASN A 7 30.47 12.39 52.79
C ASN A 7 29.82 12.53 51.39
N ILE A 8 29.94 11.53 50.53
CA ILE A 8 29.30 11.48 49.22
C ILE A 8 28.00 10.68 49.36
N ILE A 9 26.88 11.38 49.36
CA ILE A 9 25.55 10.81 49.64
C ILE A 9 24.85 10.35 48.35
N ASP A 10 25.22 10.88 47.18
CA ASP A 10 24.74 10.42 45.87
C ASP A 10 25.68 10.84 44.70
N GLY A 11 25.38 10.36 43.49
CA GLY A 11 26.18 10.66 42.29
C GLY A 11 26.09 12.10 41.79
N HIS A 12 25.08 12.87 42.20
CA HIS A 12 24.94 14.28 41.85
C HIS A 12 25.93 15.13 42.67
N SER A 13 25.99 14.87 43.99
CA SER A 13 26.96 15.49 44.89
C SER A 13 28.42 15.22 44.47
N LEU A 14 28.70 14.02 43.97
CA LEU A 14 30.04 13.68 43.46
C LEU A 14 30.39 14.45 42.18
N THR A 15 29.43 14.61 41.28
CA THR A 15 29.61 15.36 40.02
C THR A 15 29.88 16.83 40.32
N GLU A 16 29.13 17.42 41.25
CA GLU A 16 29.34 18.80 41.70
C GLU A 16 30.71 19.02 42.36
N GLN A 17 31.16 18.08 43.21
CA GLN A 17 32.50 18.11 43.80
C GLN A 17 33.61 18.04 42.74
N ALA A 18 33.48 17.14 41.75
CA ALA A 18 34.43 17.04 40.65
C ALA A 18 34.45 18.32 39.79
N SER A 19 33.30 18.92 39.51
CA SER A 19 33.18 20.21 38.81
C SER A 19 33.82 21.37 39.57
N ASN A 20 33.85 21.30 40.91
CA ASN A 20 34.53 22.27 41.77
C ASN A 20 36.04 21.97 41.96
N GLY A 21 36.58 20.95 41.28
CA GLY A 21 38.01 20.64 41.26
C GLY A 21 38.50 19.67 42.34
N ASP A 22 37.59 18.98 43.04
CA ASP A 22 37.96 17.96 44.03
C ASP A 22 38.67 16.76 43.35
N GLN A 23 39.93 16.55 43.72
CA GLN A 23 40.78 15.51 43.14
C GLN A 23 40.30 14.08 43.47
N ASN A 24 39.72 13.87 44.65
CA ASN A 24 39.20 12.56 45.04
C ASN A 24 37.94 12.23 44.24
N ALA A 25 37.10 13.22 43.97
CA ALA A 25 35.91 13.06 43.13
C ALA A 25 36.28 12.77 41.67
N ILE A 26 37.26 13.50 41.12
CA ILE A 26 37.79 13.25 39.77
C ILE A 26 38.38 11.84 39.67
N GLN A 27 39.20 11.43 40.63
CA GLN A 27 39.80 10.09 40.66
C GLN A 27 38.74 8.99 40.76
N ALA A 28 37.64 9.23 41.49
CA ALA A 28 36.52 8.30 41.56
C ALA A 28 35.86 8.09 40.18
N PHE A 29 35.70 9.15 39.37
CA PHE A 29 35.18 9.05 38.01
C PHE A 29 36.13 8.32 37.05
N GLN A 30 37.45 8.54 37.17
CA GLN A 30 38.44 7.82 36.38
C GLN A 30 38.39 6.31 36.65
N ILE A 31 38.35 5.91 37.93
CA ILE A 31 38.23 4.50 38.33
C ILE A 31 36.90 3.91 37.83
N PHE A 32 35.82 4.67 37.94
CA PHE A 32 34.52 4.27 37.42
C PHE A 32 34.55 4.04 35.91
N ALA A 33 35.13 4.97 35.14
CA ALA A 33 35.25 4.89 33.68
C ALA A 33 36.01 3.65 33.22
N GLN A 34 37.15 3.35 33.86
CA GLN A 34 37.96 2.16 33.55
C GLN A 34 37.20 0.86 33.87
N ARG A 35 36.50 0.80 35.01
CA ARG A 35 35.69 -0.38 35.37
C ARG A 35 34.49 -0.56 34.45
N LEU A 36 33.84 0.54 34.06
CA LEU A 36 32.75 0.51 33.09
C LEU A 36 33.23 0.00 31.74
N GLY A 37 34.36 0.48 31.24
CA GLY A 37 34.97 -0.01 30.00
C GLY A 37 35.21 -1.52 30.05
N ASN A 38 35.92 -2.00 31.07
CA ASN A 38 36.19 -3.44 31.24
C ASN A 38 34.92 -4.28 31.38
N PHE A 39 33.88 -3.75 32.03
CA PHE A 39 32.58 -4.41 32.13
C PHE A 39 31.87 -4.52 30.78
N LEU A 40 31.99 -3.51 29.91
CA LEU A 40 31.32 -3.47 28.61
C LEU A 40 32.00 -4.34 27.54
N VAL A 41 33.32 -4.53 27.60
CA VAL A 41 34.11 -5.27 26.59
C VAL A 41 33.50 -6.63 26.18
N PRO A 42 33.15 -7.53 27.12
CA PRO A 42 32.58 -8.84 26.75
C PRO A 42 31.25 -8.73 25.99
N TYR A 43 30.47 -7.68 26.25
CA TYR A 43 29.21 -7.43 25.55
C TYR A 43 29.47 -6.82 24.17
N ILE A 44 30.39 -5.86 24.07
CA ILE A 44 30.76 -5.23 22.80
C ILE A 44 31.24 -6.27 21.78
N GLU A 45 32.12 -7.18 22.22
CA GLU A 45 32.63 -8.28 21.39
C GLU A 45 31.53 -9.27 21.01
N LYS A 46 30.69 -9.68 21.97
CA LYS A 46 29.61 -10.65 21.74
C LYS A 46 28.55 -10.13 20.77
N PHE A 47 28.21 -8.85 20.85
CA PHE A 47 27.21 -8.22 20.00
C PHE A 47 27.79 -7.63 18.70
N LYS A 48 29.12 -7.64 18.52
CA LYS A 48 29.83 -6.97 17.40
C LYS A 48 29.40 -5.51 17.27
N THR A 49 29.51 -4.78 18.37
CA THR A 49 28.94 -3.43 18.49
C THR A 49 29.80 -2.39 17.78
N ASP A 50 29.22 -1.63 16.84
CA ASP A 50 29.90 -0.54 16.13
C ASP A 50 29.89 0.79 16.92
N LEU A 51 28.85 0.99 17.74
CA LEU A 51 28.58 2.26 18.42
C LEU A 51 27.91 2.05 19.78
N ILE A 52 28.35 2.82 20.78
CA ILE A 52 27.78 2.88 22.14
C ILE A 52 27.30 4.30 22.40
N VAL A 53 26.10 4.45 22.97
CA VAL A 53 25.61 5.74 23.48
C VAL A 53 25.35 5.64 24.97
N ILE A 54 25.98 6.54 25.74
CA ILE A 54 25.81 6.63 27.19
C ILE A 54 24.81 7.75 27.51
N GLY A 55 23.73 7.40 28.22
CA GLY A 55 22.70 8.34 28.68
C GLY A 55 22.54 8.34 30.20
N GLY A 56 21.55 9.08 30.69
CA GLY A 56 21.19 9.13 32.11
C GLY A 56 22.22 9.85 33.00
N GLY A 57 22.26 9.51 34.29
CA GLY A 57 23.15 10.18 35.27
C GLY A 57 24.64 10.06 34.95
N ILE A 58 25.07 8.99 34.25
CA ILE A 58 26.47 8.84 33.82
C ILE A 58 26.86 9.90 32.79
N ALA A 59 25.93 10.28 31.90
CA ALA A 59 26.18 11.32 30.90
C ALA A 59 26.39 12.70 31.52
N GLN A 60 25.91 12.94 32.75
CA GLN A 60 26.15 14.20 33.48
C GLN A 60 27.61 14.36 33.88
N ALA A 61 28.31 13.25 34.13
CA ALA A 61 29.74 13.22 34.44
C ALA A 61 30.60 12.92 33.19
N TRP A 62 30.05 13.05 31.97
CA TRP A 62 30.73 12.64 30.73
C TRP A 62 32.13 13.23 30.59
N TYR A 63 32.28 14.53 30.87
CA TYR A 63 33.57 15.23 30.78
C TYR A 63 34.66 14.63 31.68
N PHE A 64 34.29 13.94 32.76
CA PHE A 64 35.23 13.25 33.66
C PHE A 64 35.46 11.77 33.32
N ILE A 65 34.65 11.21 32.42
CA ILE A 65 34.60 9.77 32.12
C ILE A 65 35.11 9.48 30.70
N GLU A 66 34.86 10.38 29.75
CA GLU A 66 35.07 10.18 28.31
C GLU A 66 36.45 9.62 27.97
N ASN A 67 37.51 10.26 28.46
CA ASN A 67 38.87 9.94 28.06
C ASN A 67 39.27 8.55 28.54
N ASP A 68 39.13 8.28 29.84
CA ASP A 68 39.47 6.98 30.45
C ASP A 68 38.62 5.83 29.91
N LEU A 69 37.34 6.08 29.64
CA LEU A 69 36.45 5.08 29.05
C LEU A 69 36.90 4.75 27.61
N ASN A 70 37.16 5.76 26.79
CA ASN A 70 37.64 5.57 25.41
C ASN A 70 39.00 4.88 25.37
N ILE A 71 39.92 5.22 26.27
CA ILE A 71 41.22 4.54 26.39
C ILE A 71 41.03 3.06 26.74
N THR A 72 40.15 2.77 27.69
CA THR A 72 39.90 1.40 28.13
C THR A 72 39.27 0.57 27.01
N LEU A 73 38.26 1.13 26.32
CA LEU A 73 37.59 0.43 25.23
C LEU A 73 38.52 0.23 24.02
N LYS A 74 39.31 1.23 23.62
CA LYS A 74 40.27 1.12 22.50
C LYS A 74 41.34 0.03 22.69
N LYS A 75 41.63 -0.37 23.93
CA LYS A 75 42.59 -1.47 24.21
C LYS A 75 42.04 -2.84 23.83
N SER A 76 40.72 -3.00 23.77
CA SER A 76 40.07 -4.30 23.57
C SER A 76 39.16 -4.34 22.34
N CYS A 77 38.54 -3.23 21.97
CA CYS A 77 37.57 -3.17 20.87
C CYS A 77 37.57 -1.79 20.19
N ASN A 78 37.44 -1.77 18.86
CA ASN A 78 37.31 -0.53 18.09
C ASN A 78 35.83 -0.14 17.98
N VAL A 79 35.30 0.54 19.01
CA VAL A 79 33.90 0.97 19.10
C VAL A 79 33.83 2.48 19.27
N GLN A 80 32.87 3.13 18.59
CA GLN A 80 32.64 4.56 18.79
C GLN A 80 31.77 4.78 20.03
N VAL A 81 32.16 5.71 20.91
CA VAL A 81 31.39 6.03 22.12
C VAL A 81 30.88 7.46 22.03
N TYR A 82 29.58 7.62 22.18
CA TYR A 82 28.91 8.91 22.28
C TYR A 82 28.17 9.02 23.61
N PHE A 83 27.79 10.24 23.97
CA PHE A 83 26.90 10.50 25.08
C PHE A 83 25.68 11.30 24.62
N SER A 84 24.59 11.19 25.38
CA SER A 84 23.37 11.95 25.14
C SER A 84 22.98 12.74 26.38
N LEU A 85 22.87 14.07 26.23
CA LEU A 85 22.38 15.00 27.27
C LEU A 85 20.86 15.09 27.34
N SER A 86 20.14 14.24 26.60
CA SER A 86 18.69 14.19 26.64
C SER A 86 18.21 13.61 27.97
N TYR A 87 18.17 14.47 28.99
CA TYR A 87 17.73 14.18 30.36
C TYR A 87 16.40 13.44 30.38
N GLU A 88 16.30 12.35 31.18
CA GLU A 88 15.10 11.63 31.67
C GLU A 88 13.94 11.32 30.69
N LYS A 89 14.00 11.81 29.45
CA LYS A 89 12.88 11.87 28.49
C LYS A 89 12.98 10.81 27.41
N THR A 90 14.08 10.08 27.33
CA THR A 90 14.29 9.05 26.31
C THR A 90 14.98 7.83 26.91
N ILE A 91 14.42 6.63 26.67
CA ILE A 91 15.08 5.33 26.95
C ILE A 91 16.39 5.27 26.13
N CYS A 92 17.36 4.43 26.52
CA CYS A 92 18.60 4.19 25.78
C CYS A 92 18.41 4.14 24.25
N LEU A 93 17.37 3.45 23.74
CA LEU A 93 17.02 3.41 22.31
C LEU A 93 16.69 4.78 21.71
N GLY A 94 15.86 5.59 22.37
CA GLY A 94 15.51 6.92 21.88
C GLY A 94 16.64 7.94 22.04
N ALA A 95 17.50 7.77 23.07
CA ALA A 95 18.72 8.56 23.22
C ALA A 95 19.75 8.22 22.13
N VAL A 96 19.90 6.92 21.80
CA VAL A 96 20.70 6.44 20.67
C VAL A 96 20.17 7.03 19.36
N GLN A 97 18.87 6.92 19.08
CA GLN A 97 18.28 7.42 17.84
C GLN A 97 18.37 8.92 17.69
N GLN A 98 18.13 9.68 18.76
CA GLN A 98 18.32 11.13 18.73
C GLN A 98 19.77 11.47 18.42
N GLN A 99 20.72 10.78 19.04
CA GLN A 99 22.14 11.01 18.77
C GLN A 99 22.53 10.61 17.34
N LEU A 100 22.01 9.49 16.83
CA LEU A 100 22.15 9.11 15.42
C LEU A 100 21.54 10.17 14.49
N SER A 101 20.37 10.72 14.81
CA SER A 101 19.74 11.78 14.00
C SER A 101 20.54 13.09 14.00
N ILE A 102 21.18 13.43 15.13
CA ILE A 102 22.06 14.60 15.27
C ILE A 102 23.38 14.37 14.52
N LEU A 103 24.00 13.19 14.69
CA LEU A 103 25.26 12.81 14.07
C LEU A 103 25.14 12.68 12.55
N PHE A 104 24.03 12.13 12.07
CA PHE A 104 23.78 11.91 10.65
C PHE A 104 22.97 13.04 9.99
N LYS A 105 22.79 14.18 10.67
CA LYS A 105 22.06 15.40 10.22
C LYS A 105 21.17 15.12 9.02
N SER A 106 20.08 14.38 9.21
CA SER A 106 19.03 14.41 8.21
C SER A 106 18.43 15.81 8.29
N LYS A 107 18.69 16.61 7.25
CA LYS A 107 17.89 17.79 6.88
C LYS A 107 16.44 17.51 7.25
N ASN A 108 15.69 18.46 7.81
CA ASN A 108 14.24 18.40 8.03
C ASN A 108 13.54 17.62 6.89
N LYS A 109 13.45 16.30 7.02
CA LYS A 109 12.90 15.42 5.99
C LYS A 109 11.45 15.33 6.39
N PHE A 110 10.58 15.87 5.54
CA PHE A 110 9.15 15.64 5.67
C PHE A 110 8.92 14.12 5.78
N ILE A 111 8.03 13.69 6.68
CA ILE A 111 7.74 12.26 6.88
C ILE A 111 7.25 11.60 5.58
N ARG A 112 6.56 12.36 4.74
CA ARG A 112 5.92 11.94 3.48
C ARG A 112 6.21 12.95 2.38
N GLN A 113 6.37 12.48 1.15
CA GLN A 113 6.51 13.32 -0.04
C GLN A 113 5.31 13.11 -0.96
N THR A 114 4.34 14.01 -0.87
CA THR A 114 3.11 13.98 -1.69
C THR A 114 2.35 15.31 -1.58
N CYS A 115 1.54 15.61 -2.61
CA CYS A 115 0.56 16.70 -2.57
C CYS A 115 -0.80 16.26 -2.02
N GLN A 116 -1.01 14.96 -1.81
CA GLN A 116 -2.25 14.39 -1.30
C GLN A 116 -2.48 14.79 0.16
N ASN A 117 -3.74 14.81 0.61
CA ASN A 117 -4.09 15.10 2.01
C ASN A 117 -4.17 13.81 2.84
N LEU A 118 -4.08 13.99 4.16
CA LEU A 118 -3.76 12.94 5.12
C LEU A 118 -4.91 12.03 5.61
N LEU A 119 -6.05 11.85 4.93
CA LEU A 119 -7.32 11.43 5.59
C LEU A 119 -7.69 12.44 6.73
N PRO A 120 -8.95 12.79 6.97
CA PRO A 120 -9.30 13.61 8.14
C PRO A 120 -9.61 12.71 9.34
N VAL A 121 -9.31 13.13 10.58
CA VAL A 121 -9.64 12.33 11.78
C VAL A 121 -11.16 12.18 11.90
N ILE A 122 -11.90 13.21 11.51
CA ILE A 122 -13.36 13.28 11.54
C ILE A 122 -13.86 13.52 10.12
N LYS A 123 -14.83 12.74 9.66
CA LYS A 123 -15.44 12.98 8.35
C LYS A 123 -16.29 14.25 8.36
N THR A 124 -16.10 15.12 7.39
CA THR A 124 -17.04 16.22 7.13
C THR A 124 -18.19 15.72 6.26
N ILE A 125 -19.42 15.87 6.75
CA ILE A 125 -20.66 15.41 6.10
C ILE A 125 -20.97 16.36 4.94
N ASN A 126 -20.36 16.17 3.77
CA ASN A 126 -20.81 16.86 2.57
C ASN A 126 -20.36 16.10 1.31
N THR A 127 -21.26 15.38 0.64
CA THR A 127 -20.93 14.66 -0.60
C THR A 127 -22.06 14.75 -1.63
N ASN A 128 -22.45 15.97 -1.99
CA ASN A 128 -23.21 16.19 -3.23
C ASN A 128 -22.40 15.82 -4.50
N HIS A 129 -21.10 15.60 -4.34
CA HIS A 129 -20.12 15.23 -5.36
C HIS A 129 -19.34 13.98 -4.95
N TYR A 130 -18.45 13.52 -5.84
CA TYR A 130 -17.52 12.41 -5.61
C TYR A 130 -16.90 12.42 -4.20
N ASP A 131 -17.15 11.37 -3.42
CA ASP A 131 -16.62 11.19 -2.08
C ASP A 131 -15.18 10.63 -2.14
N LEU A 132 -14.20 11.43 -1.71
CA LEU A 132 -12.80 10.98 -1.63
C LEU A 132 -12.53 10.06 -0.43
N TYR A 133 -13.40 10.10 0.59
CA TYR A 133 -13.24 9.35 1.84
C TYR A 133 -14.49 8.52 2.14
N PRO A 134 -14.88 7.59 1.24
CA PRO A 134 -16.02 6.72 1.46
C PRO A 134 -15.79 5.88 2.72
N CYS A 135 -16.72 5.95 3.67
CA CYS A 135 -16.60 5.28 4.95
C CYS A 135 -17.78 4.35 5.23
N HIS A 136 -17.55 3.41 6.12
CA HIS A 136 -18.53 2.41 6.53
C HIS A 136 -18.68 2.45 8.04
N GLU A 137 -19.90 2.73 8.49
CA GLU A 137 -20.19 2.80 9.90
C GLU A 137 -20.04 1.43 10.57
N ILE A 138 -19.34 1.40 11.70
CA ILE A 138 -19.21 0.20 12.52
C ILE A 138 -20.54 -0.06 13.25
N PRO A 139 -20.97 -1.33 13.37
CA PRO A 139 -22.26 -1.65 13.99
C PRO A 139 -22.28 -1.38 15.50
N ILE A 140 -21.12 -1.48 16.16
CA ILE A 140 -20.95 -1.30 17.61
C ILE A 140 -19.54 -0.80 17.93
N GLY A 141 -19.37 -0.20 19.11
CA GLY A 141 -18.09 0.28 19.61
C GLY A 141 -17.73 1.68 19.08
N ASN A 142 -16.49 2.10 19.34
CA ASN A 142 -15.99 3.44 19.00
C ASN A 142 -14.55 3.35 18.47
N ILE A 143 -14.14 4.37 17.73
CA ILE A 143 -12.76 4.56 17.28
C ILE A 143 -12.07 5.53 18.24
N GLY A 144 -10.98 5.09 18.85
CA GLY A 144 -10.15 5.91 19.73
C GLY A 144 -9.20 6.82 18.95
N ILE A 145 -8.89 7.99 19.52
CA ILE A 145 -8.08 9.03 18.88
C ILE A 145 -6.84 9.36 19.72
N GLY A 146 -5.69 9.33 19.05
CA GLY A 146 -4.42 9.85 19.52
C GLY A 146 -3.73 8.98 20.58
N TYR A 147 -2.49 9.32 20.87
CA TYR A 147 -1.66 8.58 21.82
C TYR A 147 -2.20 8.58 23.23
N LYS A 148 -2.88 9.63 23.68
CA LYS A 148 -3.38 9.71 25.05
C LYS A 148 -4.37 8.58 25.34
N GLN A 149 -5.42 8.45 24.52
CA GLN A 149 -6.44 7.42 24.70
C GLN A 149 -5.87 6.02 24.44
N LEU A 150 -5.00 5.88 23.43
CA LEU A 150 -4.33 4.61 23.15
C LEU A 150 -3.49 4.17 24.36
N ASN A 151 -2.63 5.05 24.88
CA ASN A 151 -1.74 4.74 25.99
C ASN A 151 -2.49 4.55 27.32
N GLU A 152 -3.67 5.17 27.49
CA GLU A 152 -4.59 4.86 28.59
C GLU A 152 -4.98 3.38 28.58
N GLU A 153 -5.39 2.84 27.44
CA GLU A 153 -5.78 1.43 27.34
C GLU A 153 -4.58 0.49 27.40
N ILE A 154 -3.46 0.86 26.76
CA ILE A 154 -2.21 0.10 26.84
C ILE A 154 -1.75 -0.02 28.30
N PHE A 155 -1.80 1.08 29.05
CA PHE A 155 -1.41 1.09 30.45
C PHE A 155 -2.25 0.11 31.28
N ARG A 156 -3.57 0.07 31.05
CA ARG A 156 -4.48 -0.89 31.69
C ARG A 156 -4.08 -2.34 31.38
N LEU A 157 -3.76 -2.64 30.11
CA LEU A 157 -3.31 -3.96 29.68
C LEU A 157 -1.98 -4.35 30.36
N ILE A 158 -1.02 -3.42 30.47
CA ILE A 158 0.25 -3.66 31.17
C ILE A 158 0.02 -3.92 32.66
N GLU A 159 -0.88 -3.19 33.33
CA GLU A 159 -1.19 -3.39 34.74
C GLU A 159 -1.70 -4.83 35.00
N ILE A 160 -2.54 -5.35 34.11
CA ILE A 160 -3.15 -6.68 34.19
C ILE A 160 -2.18 -7.80 33.79
N HIS A 161 -1.55 -7.70 32.63
CA HIS A 161 -0.84 -8.82 31.99
C HIS A 161 0.68 -8.79 32.22
N LYS A 162 1.26 -7.65 32.64
CA LYS A 162 2.71 -7.40 32.80
C LYS A 162 3.57 -7.52 31.53
N ILE A 163 3.08 -8.17 30.48
CA ILE A 163 3.67 -8.28 29.16
C ILE A 163 2.68 -7.73 28.14
N LEU A 164 3.17 -6.88 27.23
CA LEU A 164 2.43 -6.36 26.10
C LEU A 164 3.22 -6.58 24.81
N LEU A 165 2.53 -6.93 23.74
CA LEU A 165 3.14 -7.08 22.41
C LEU A 165 2.65 -5.95 21.50
N ILE A 166 3.59 -5.30 20.81
CA ILE A 166 3.33 -4.31 19.76
C ILE A 166 4.00 -4.84 18.49
N ASP A 167 3.20 -5.44 17.62
CA ASP A 167 3.63 -5.93 16.30
C ASP A 167 3.11 -4.97 15.21
N GLY A 168 3.55 -5.11 13.97
CA GLY A 168 3.07 -4.21 12.93
C GLY A 168 3.62 -4.43 11.55
N PHE A 169 3.11 -3.63 10.62
CA PHE A 169 3.43 -3.69 9.21
C PHE A 169 4.69 -2.88 8.86
N VAL A 170 5.26 -3.13 7.68
CA VAL A 170 6.40 -2.38 7.16
C VAL A 170 6.07 -0.88 7.04
N GLY A 171 7.03 -0.02 7.39
CA GLY A 171 6.86 1.44 7.43
C GLY A 171 6.34 2.02 8.76
N THR A 172 6.00 1.17 9.73
CA THR A 172 5.58 1.61 11.07
C THR A 172 6.73 2.27 11.83
N TYR A 173 6.47 3.42 12.46
CA TYR A 173 7.42 4.11 13.34
C TYR A 173 7.31 3.60 14.78
N PHE A 174 7.72 2.36 15.00
CA PHE A 174 7.70 1.72 16.33
C PHE A 174 8.35 2.56 17.43
N ASP A 175 9.39 3.31 17.09
CA ASP A 175 10.10 4.17 18.04
C ASP A 175 9.25 5.33 18.57
N GLU A 176 8.36 5.88 17.73
CA GLU A 176 7.40 6.92 18.16
C GLU A 176 6.40 6.35 19.16
N TYR A 177 5.86 5.16 18.89
CA TYR A 177 4.95 4.46 19.81
C TYR A 177 5.63 4.10 21.14
N ALA A 178 6.87 3.59 21.10
CA ALA A 178 7.64 3.32 22.30
C ALA A 178 7.89 4.60 23.12
N TYR A 179 8.26 5.70 22.45
CA TYR A 179 8.50 6.99 23.07
C TYR A 179 7.25 7.53 23.77
N GLU A 180 6.12 7.64 23.06
CA GLU A 180 4.88 8.19 23.60
C GLU A 180 4.31 7.31 24.72
N LEU A 181 4.38 5.99 24.59
CA LEU A 181 3.98 5.06 25.65
C LEU A 181 4.85 5.21 26.89
N ASN A 182 6.17 5.24 26.74
CA ASN A 182 7.08 5.38 27.87
C ASN A 182 6.87 6.72 28.59
N LYS A 183 6.70 7.81 27.84
CA LYS A 183 6.38 9.13 28.38
C LYS A 183 5.10 9.08 29.20
N TYR A 184 4.02 8.53 28.64
CA TYR A 184 2.75 8.37 29.34
C TYR A 184 2.87 7.50 30.60
N TYR A 185 3.57 6.36 30.50
CA TYR A 185 3.75 5.42 31.61
C TYR A 185 4.53 6.07 32.77
N ASN A 186 5.61 6.81 32.50
CA ASN A 186 6.41 7.49 33.52
C ASN A 186 5.62 8.57 34.28
N GLU A 187 4.71 9.27 33.62
CA GLU A 187 3.79 10.21 34.28
C GLU A 187 2.85 9.50 35.26
N LYS A 188 2.48 8.24 34.99
CA LYS A 188 1.65 7.43 35.89
C LYS A 188 2.44 6.78 37.02
N ILE A 189 3.67 6.30 36.76
CA ILE A 189 4.54 5.73 37.81
C ILE A 189 4.72 6.72 38.96
N LYS A 190 5.04 7.99 38.66
CA LYS A 190 5.25 9.05 39.67
C LYS A 190 4.07 9.20 40.64
N LYS A 191 2.87 8.78 40.23
CA LYS A 191 1.63 8.84 41.04
C LYS A 191 1.29 7.53 41.75
N LYS A 192 1.80 6.38 41.28
CA LYS A 192 1.38 5.03 41.72
C LYS A 192 2.50 4.14 42.29
N ASN A 193 3.76 4.58 42.32
CA ASN A 193 4.92 3.82 42.80
C ASN A 193 5.09 2.45 42.08
N LEU A 194 4.95 2.45 40.75
CA LEU A 194 5.09 1.28 39.88
C LEU A 194 6.54 1.06 39.43
N SER A 195 6.90 -0.17 39.06
CA SER A 195 8.20 -0.46 38.41
C SER A 195 8.30 0.19 37.03
N SER A 196 9.52 0.57 36.64
CA SER A 196 9.83 1.07 35.29
C SER A 196 9.44 0.06 34.20
N LEU A 197 8.99 0.58 33.06
CA LEU A 197 8.61 -0.23 31.90
C LEU A 197 9.85 -0.58 31.06
N ILE A 198 10.03 -1.87 30.76
CA ILE A 198 11.16 -2.37 29.97
C ILE A 198 10.72 -2.61 28.53
N PHE A 199 11.53 -2.19 27.56
CA PHE A 199 11.23 -2.38 26.13
C PHE A 199 12.22 -3.35 25.50
N TYR A 200 11.71 -4.29 24.72
CA TYR A 200 12.50 -5.22 23.90
C TYR A 200 12.13 -5.06 22.44
N ASP A 201 13.11 -4.74 21.60
CA ASP A 201 12.89 -4.49 20.17
C ASP A 201 13.20 -5.73 19.32
N THR A 202 12.19 -6.29 18.66
CA THR A 202 12.35 -7.50 17.84
C THR A 202 13.08 -7.29 16.53
N ARG A 203 13.25 -6.03 16.08
CA ARG A 203 14.06 -5.72 14.89
C ARG A 203 15.50 -6.21 15.06
N THR A 204 15.99 -6.30 16.29
CA THR A 204 17.32 -6.83 16.63
C THR A 204 17.49 -8.34 16.37
N PHE A 205 16.38 -9.05 16.12
CA PHE A 205 16.35 -10.48 15.83
C PHE A 205 16.12 -10.79 14.35
N LEU A 206 16.00 -9.76 13.49
CA LEU A 206 15.87 -9.98 12.05
C LEU A 206 17.15 -10.59 11.48
N LYS A 207 16.99 -11.64 10.68
CA LYS A 207 18.06 -12.43 10.07
C LYS A 207 18.05 -12.23 8.55
N ILE A 208 18.49 -11.07 8.11
CA ILE A 208 18.39 -10.66 6.71
C ILE A 208 19.47 -11.35 5.83
N ASP A 209 20.65 -11.66 6.39
CA ASP A 209 21.84 -12.02 5.59
C ASP A 209 22.08 -13.51 5.32
N ILE A 210 21.48 -14.41 6.10
CA ILE A 210 22.12 -15.72 6.32
C ILE A 210 21.88 -16.74 5.19
N ASN A 211 20.91 -16.53 4.30
CA ASN A 211 20.52 -17.54 3.31
C ASN A 211 20.47 -17.09 1.84
N ASN A 212 20.69 -15.80 1.52
CA ASN A 212 20.55 -15.23 0.15
C ASN A 212 19.22 -15.55 -0.59
N LYS A 213 18.22 -16.16 0.06
CA LYS A 213 16.96 -16.61 -0.56
C LYS A 213 16.20 -15.45 -1.19
N GLN A 214 16.30 -14.26 -0.62
CA GLN A 214 15.66 -13.04 -1.12
C GLN A 214 16.11 -12.68 -2.54
N LYS A 215 17.38 -12.92 -2.89
CA LYS A 215 17.92 -12.65 -4.23
C LYS A 215 17.18 -13.46 -5.31
N LEU A 216 16.65 -14.65 -4.97
CA LEU A 216 15.87 -15.49 -5.89
C LEU A 216 14.52 -14.85 -6.28
N TYR A 217 14.01 -13.93 -5.47
CA TYR A 217 12.73 -13.23 -5.70
C TYR A 217 12.94 -11.84 -6.29
N LEU A 218 14.16 -11.29 -6.21
CA LEU A 218 14.54 -9.99 -6.76
C LEU A 218 15.36 -10.11 -8.05
N GLN A 219 15.15 -11.17 -8.83
CA GLN A 219 15.78 -11.38 -10.15
C GLN A 219 15.55 -10.19 -11.08
N TYR A 220 16.32 -10.10 -12.18
CA TYR A 220 16.32 -8.95 -13.10
C TYR A 220 16.75 -7.66 -12.40
N SER A 221 18.03 -7.58 -12.03
CA SER A 221 18.59 -6.50 -11.19
C SER A 221 18.33 -5.09 -11.72
N LYS A 222 18.17 -4.91 -13.04
CA LYS A 222 17.86 -3.63 -13.70
C LYS A 222 16.38 -3.39 -13.98
N SER A 223 15.50 -4.35 -13.66
CA SER A 223 14.06 -4.27 -13.93
C SER A 223 13.23 -4.12 -12.64
N ILE A 224 12.11 -3.41 -12.74
CA ILE A 224 11.13 -3.30 -11.64
C ILE A 224 10.49 -4.66 -11.30
N PHE A 225 10.59 -5.66 -12.18
CA PHE A 225 9.98 -6.98 -11.97
C PHE A 225 10.81 -7.87 -11.07
N GLY A 226 10.13 -8.76 -10.36
CA GLY A 226 10.66 -9.82 -9.53
C GLY A 226 9.67 -10.99 -9.49
N LYS A 227 9.87 -11.90 -8.55
CA LYS A 227 9.01 -13.07 -8.33
C LYS A 227 8.42 -13.00 -6.92
N LEU A 228 7.13 -13.26 -6.78
CA LEU A 228 6.46 -13.21 -5.47
C LEU A 228 7.04 -14.24 -4.50
N ALA A 229 7.40 -13.80 -3.29
CA ALA A 229 7.94 -14.62 -2.21
C ALA A 229 6.90 -15.43 -1.42
N ASN A 230 5.96 -16.05 -2.13
CA ASN A 230 4.85 -16.79 -1.53
C ASN A 230 5.28 -18.01 -0.69
N ASN A 231 6.51 -18.50 -0.90
CA ASN A 231 7.04 -19.68 -0.21
C ASN A 231 7.93 -19.34 0.98
N LEU A 232 8.16 -18.06 1.29
CA LEU A 232 8.91 -17.66 2.48
C LEU A 232 7.95 -17.43 3.66
N ASN A 233 8.41 -17.76 4.87
CA ASN A 233 7.69 -17.52 6.11
C ASN A 233 8.46 -16.50 6.97
N PHE A 234 7.75 -15.47 7.49
CA PHE A 234 8.39 -14.42 8.29
C PHE A 234 9.16 -14.99 9.48
N LYS A 235 8.57 -15.93 10.23
CA LYS A 235 9.18 -16.53 11.42
C LYS A 235 10.38 -17.40 11.06
N ASP A 236 10.20 -18.31 10.10
CA ASP A 236 11.19 -19.36 9.85
C ASP A 236 12.38 -18.86 9.01
N ASP A 237 12.15 -17.89 8.11
CA ASP A 237 13.18 -17.38 7.22
C ASP A 237 13.85 -16.10 7.71
N PHE A 238 13.16 -15.26 8.51
CA PHE A 238 13.65 -13.92 8.84
C PHE A 238 13.83 -13.65 10.33
N ILE A 239 13.45 -14.56 11.24
CA ILE A 239 13.71 -14.42 12.68
C ILE A 239 14.84 -15.34 13.12
N ASP A 240 15.82 -14.77 13.83
CA ASP A 240 16.82 -15.54 14.57
C ASP A 240 16.15 -16.21 15.78
N LEU A 241 15.76 -17.48 15.61
CA LEU A 241 15.08 -18.26 16.65
C LEU A 241 15.92 -18.42 17.92
N ASN A 242 17.26 -18.39 17.85
CA ASN A 242 18.10 -18.48 19.04
C ASN A 242 17.97 -17.21 19.89
N LYS A 243 18.04 -16.04 19.25
CA LYS A 243 17.83 -14.76 19.95
C LYS A 243 16.40 -14.63 20.47
N LEU A 244 15.41 -15.04 19.67
CA LEU A 244 14.00 -15.06 20.08
C LEU A 244 13.79 -15.92 21.33
N ASN A 245 14.31 -17.16 21.34
CA ASN A 245 14.18 -18.06 22.48
C ASN A 245 14.97 -17.58 23.70
N TYR A 246 16.14 -16.97 23.49
CA TYR A 246 16.89 -16.33 24.57
C TYR A 246 16.07 -15.22 25.22
N LEU A 247 15.44 -14.34 24.43
CA LEU A 247 14.58 -13.29 24.96
C LEU A 247 13.40 -13.86 25.75
N LYS A 248 12.70 -14.87 25.21
CA LYS A 248 11.56 -15.53 25.88
C LYS A 248 11.91 -16.00 27.30
N ASN A 249 13.12 -16.51 27.50
CA ASN A 249 13.58 -17.04 28.78
C ASN A 249 14.15 -15.97 29.73
N ASN A 250 14.34 -14.73 29.29
CA ASN A 250 15.03 -13.67 30.04
C ASN A 250 14.24 -12.35 30.10
N LEU A 251 12.91 -12.43 30.02
CA LEU A 251 12.05 -11.26 30.17
C LEU A 251 12.05 -10.73 31.60
N SER A 252 12.19 -9.42 31.73
CA SER A 252 11.95 -8.67 32.96
C SER A 252 10.60 -7.96 32.87
N TYR A 253 9.90 -7.81 34.00
CA TYR A 253 8.52 -7.31 34.03
C TYR A 253 8.37 -6.04 34.89
N PRO A 254 7.45 -5.11 34.54
CA PRO A 254 6.60 -5.13 33.35
C PRO A 254 7.39 -4.79 32.07
N CYS A 255 7.00 -5.37 30.95
CA CYS A 255 7.65 -5.10 29.67
C CYS A 255 6.72 -5.00 28.46
N VAL A 256 7.25 -4.33 27.43
CA VAL A 256 6.70 -4.22 26.09
C VAL A 256 7.69 -4.85 25.12
N ILE A 257 7.20 -5.81 24.34
CA ILE A 257 7.92 -6.33 23.17
C ILE A 257 7.40 -5.56 21.97
N ILE A 258 8.28 -4.89 21.22
CA ILE A 258 7.89 -4.02 20.13
C ILE A 258 8.67 -4.32 18.85
N GLY A 259 7.99 -4.25 17.71
CA GLY A 259 8.57 -4.46 16.39
C GLY A 259 7.95 -5.66 15.66
N PRO A 260 8.29 -5.84 14.38
CA PRO A 260 7.75 -6.94 13.59
C PRO A 260 8.16 -8.29 14.19
N GLY A 261 7.19 -9.18 14.38
CA GLY A 261 7.39 -10.49 15.01
C GLY A 261 7.35 -10.48 16.55
N ALA A 262 7.03 -9.36 17.20
CA ALA A 262 6.76 -9.29 18.65
C ALA A 262 5.73 -10.33 19.10
N SER A 263 4.73 -10.61 18.27
CA SER A 263 3.70 -11.61 18.49
C SER A 263 4.22 -13.05 18.68
N PHE A 264 5.45 -13.37 18.30
CA PHE A 264 6.04 -14.69 18.50
C PHE A 264 6.60 -14.92 19.90
N ILE A 265 6.76 -13.88 20.72
CA ILE A 265 7.31 -14.00 22.08
C ILE A 265 6.34 -14.76 22.99
N ASN A 266 5.08 -14.34 23.03
CA ASN A 266 4.08 -14.92 23.90
C ASN A 266 2.71 -14.86 23.23
N GLN A 267 2.09 -16.00 22.94
CA GLN A 267 0.84 -16.04 22.18
C GLN A 267 -0.41 -15.64 22.97
N THR A 268 -0.33 -15.58 24.31
CA THR A 268 -1.47 -15.30 25.19
C THR A 268 -1.49 -13.87 25.73
N SER A 269 -0.42 -13.10 25.49
CA SER A 269 -0.32 -11.70 25.91
C SER A 269 -1.12 -10.79 24.97
N PRO A 270 -1.66 -9.65 25.46
CA PRO A 270 -2.37 -8.71 24.60
C PRO A 270 -1.49 -8.22 23.45
N LEU A 271 -2.09 -8.18 22.25
CA LEU A 271 -1.42 -7.81 21.01
C LEU A 271 -2.01 -6.51 20.47
N ILE A 272 -1.15 -5.51 20.32
CA ILE A 272 -1.45 -4.30 19.55
C ILE A 272 -0.81 -4.49 18.19
N TYR A 273 -1.60 -4.36 17.13
CA TYR A 273 -1.10 -4.41 15.77
C TYR A 273 -1.17 -3.03 15.14
N ILE A 274 -0.02 -2.50 14.73
CA ILE A 274 0.09 -1.20 14.08
C ILE A 274 0.24 -1.40 12.57
N ASP A 275 -0.69 -0.86 11.80
CA ASP A 275 -0.71 -1.00 10.36
C ASP A 275 -0.49 0.35 9.66
N LEU A 276 -0.10 0.26 8.40
CA LEU A 276 0.11 1.42 7.54
C LEU A 276 -0.39 1.08 6.13
N THR A 277 -1.24 1.94 5.59
CA THR A 277 -1.74 1.78 4.22
C THR A 277 -0.58 1.94 3.23
N LYS A 278 -0.60 1.15 2.15
CA LYS A 278 0.54 1.05 1.23
C LYS A 278 0.82 2.34 0.46
N ASN A 279 -0.20 3.14 0.16
CA ASN A 279 -0.03 4.47 -0.41
C ASN A 279 0.78 5.41 0.52
N GLU A 280 0.54 5.35 1.84
CA GLU A 280 1.28 6.16 2.81
C GLU A 280 2.70 5.63 3.02
N LEU A 281 2.89 4.30 3.01
CA LEU A 281 4.22 3.70 2.93
C LEU A 281 4.98 4.20 1.69
N TYR A 282 4.32 4.25 0.53
CA TYR A 282 4.93 4.76 -0.68
C TYR A 282 5.35 6.23 -0.55
N TYR A 283 4.54 7.10 0.05
CA TYR A 283 4.95 8.50 0.29
C TYR A 283 6.13 8.63 1.26
N ARG A 284 6.23 7.73 2.25
CA ARG A 284 7.40 7.67 3.14
C ARG A 284 8.65 7.18 2.41
N ILE A 285 8.50 6.24 1.46
CA ILE A 285 9.60 5.78 0.59
C ILE A 285 10.07 6.91 -0.33
N LEU A 286 9.16 7.69 -0.93
CA LEU A 286 9.51 8.87 -1.72
C LEU A 286 10.29 9.90 -0.89
N ALA A 287 9.87 10.12 0.36
CA ALA A 287 10.59 10.98 1.30
C ALA A 287 11.89 10.35 1.86
N GLN A 288 12.15 9.08 1.55
CA GLN A 288 13.26 8.28 2.07
C GLN A 288 13.28 8.25 3.62
N THR A 289 12.11 8.03 4.21
CA THR A 289 11.87 7.92 5.67
C THR A 289 11.31 6.55 6.06
N SER A 290 11.12 5.65 5.10
CA SER A 290 10.76 4.23 5.29
C SER A 290 11.43 3.41 4.22
N PHE A 291 11.66 2.12 4.50
CA PHE A 291 12.38 1.17 3.65
C PHE A 291 11.83 -0.23 3.87
N SER A 292 12.09 -1.13 2.93
CA SER A 292 11.82 -2.57 3.12
C SER A 292 12.59 -3.11 4.34
N TYR A 293 11.93 -3.96 5.14
CA TYR A 293 12.59 -4.67 6.24
C TYR A 293 13.37 -5.90 5.75
N LEU A 294 12.97 -6.47 4.61
CA LEU A 294 13.47 -7.75 4.11
C LEU A 294 14.41 -7.60 2.92
N LYS A 295 14.73 -6.36 2.54
CA LYS A 295 15.72 -6.02 1.53
C LYS A 295 17.07 -6.69 1.83
N PRO A 296 17.71 -7.38 0.87
CA PRO A 296 19.04 -7.95 1.07
C PRO A 296 20.08 -6.86 1.42
N ILE A 297 21.02 -7.18 2.30
CA ILE A 297 22.18 -6.30 2.55
C ILE A 297 23.13 -6.49 1.36
N GLU A 298 23.46 -5.39 0.67
CA GLU A 298 24.51 -5.42 -0.35
C GLU A 298 25.86 -5.55 0.35
N THR A 299 26.44 -6.75 0.35
CA THR A 299 27.85 -6.91 0.67
C THR A 299 28.65 -6.26 -0.45
N ASN A 300 29.50 -5.29 -0.13
CA ASN A 300 30.42 -4.56 -1.04
C ASN A 300 31.37 -5.44 -1.88
N GLN A 301 31.17 -6.76 -1.95
CA GLN A 301 31.84 -7.65 -2.86
C GLN A 301 30.96 -7.86 -4.10
N GLU A 302 31.34 -7.16 -5.16
CA GLU A 302 31.08 -7.42 -6.57
C GLU A 302 30.47 -8.80 -6.88
N ASP A 303 29.15 -8.91 -6.83
CA ASP A 303 28.43 -10.02 -7.48
C ASP A 303 28.22 -9.68 -8.96
N ASN A 304 29.34 -9.51 -9.69
CA ASN A 304 29.39 -9.54 -11.15
C ASN A 304 28.96 -10.92 -11.73
N SER A 305 28.62 -11.88 -10.87
CA SER A 305 28.23 -13.26 -11.19
C SER A 305 26.73 -13.43 -11.47
N LEU A 306 25.89 -12.43 -11.14
CA LEU A 306 24.46 -12.37 -11.47
C LEU A 306 24.18 -11.65 -12.80
N LYS A 307 25.21 -11.45 -13.64
CA LYS A 307 24.99 -11.17 -15.07
C LYS A 307 24.43 -12.43 -15.69
N SER A 308 23.10 -12.49 -15.80
CA SER A 308 22.49 -13.50 -16.64
C SER A 308 22.95 -13.22 -18.07
N ASN A 309 23.37 -14.25 -18.81
CA ASN A 309 23.85 -14.10 -20.20
C ASN A 309 22.75 -13.62 -21.19
N ASN A 310 21.63 -13.08 -20.69
CA ASN A 310 20.52 -12.51 -21.46
C ASN A 310 20.32 -11.00 -21.24
N ASP A 311 21.21 -10.32 -20.50
CA ASP A 311 21.06 -8.90 -20.18
C ASP A 311 21.49 -8.00 -21.35
N ASN A 312 20.70 -7.95 -22.42
CA ASN A 312 20.81 -6.97 -23.52
C ASN A 312 20.25 -5.56 -23.14
N ASP A 313 20.20 -5.26 -21.84
CA ASP A 313 19.68 -4.01 -21.25
C ASP A 313 20.81 -3.23 -20.56
N ASP A 314 21.82 -2.84 -21.33
CA ASP A 314 22.93 -2.00 -20.89
C ASP A 314 22.61 -0.52 -21.10
N ASP A 315 21.86 0.09 -20.16
CA ASP A 315 21.96 1.53 -19.80
C ASP A 315 21.00 1.99 -18.68
N TYR A 316 20.04 1.16 -18.22
CA TYR A 316 19.09 1.56 -17.16
C TYR A 316 19.45 0.98 -15.79
N GLU A 317 19.68 1.86 -14.80
CA GLU A 317 19.79 1.51 -13.38
C GLU A 317 18.50 1.93 -12.65
N LEU A 318 17.94 1.02 -11.85
CA LEU A 318 16.77 1.34 -11.02
C LEU A 318 17.15 2.43 -10.01
N SER A 319 16.31 3.45 -9.90
CA SER A 319 16.45 4.38 -8.78
C SER A 319 16.28 3.65 -7.45
N SER A 320 16.91 4.18 -6.38
CA SER A 320 16.79 3.62 -5.04
C SER A 320 15.32 3.44 -4.62
N VAL A 321 14.47 4.42 -4.92
CA VAL A 321 13.02 4.38 -4.67
C VAL A 321 12.35 3.22 -5.42
N MET A 322 12.67 3.01 -6.70
CA MET A 322 12.09 1.90 -7.48
C MET A 322 12.56 0.55 -6.97
N TYR A 323 13.82 0.45 -6.54
CA TYR A 323 14.33 -0.77 -5.93
C TYR A 323 13.64 -1.08 -4.59
N GLU A 324 13.41 -0.07 -3.74
CA GLU A 324 12.61 -0.25 -2.51
C GLU A 324 11.19 -0.74 -2.82
N LYS A 325 10.51 -0.15 -3.82
CA LYS A 325 9.18 -0.63 -4.25
C LYS A 325 9.21 -2.08 -4.70
N LYS A 326 10.24 -2.48 -5.46
CA LYS A 326 10.43 -3.87 -5.89
C LYS A 326 10.59 -4.80 -4.69
N CYS A 327 11.41 -4.43 -3.71
CA CYS A 327 11.54 -5.21 -2.47
C CYS A 327 10.19 -5.33 -1.74
N LEU A 328 9.47 -4.22 -1.58
CA LEU A 328 8.16 -4.23 -0.94
C LEU A 328 7.16 -5.14 -1.65
N TYR A 329 7.02 -5.03 -2.96
CA TYR A 329 6.03 -5.79 -3.72
C TYR A 329 6.34 -7.30 -3.73
N PHE A 330 7.59 -7.68 -3.96
CA PHE A 330 7.95 -9.09 -4.17
C PHE A 330 8.37 -9.83 -2.89
N LEU A 331 8.82 -9.12 -1.85
CA LEU A 331 9.24 -9.71 -0.58
C LEU A 331 8.32 -9.30 0.57
N ASP A 332 8.32 -8.03 0.96
CA ASP A 332 7.69 -7.61 2.21
C ASP A 332 6.17 -7.84 2.18
N TYR A 333 5.47 -7.41 1.14
CA TYR A 333 4.00 -7.52 1.08
C TYR A 333 3.50 -8.96 1.16
N PRO A 334 3.99 -9.93 0.36
CA PRO A 334 3.56 -11.33 0.49
C PRO A 334 3.76 -11.90 1.90
N ILE A 335 4.89 -11.55 2.53
CA ILE A 335 5.30 -12.12 3.82
C ILE A 335 4.57 -11.45 4.99
N PHE A 336 4.54 -10.12 5.02
CA PHE A 336 3.89 -9.35 6.07
C PHE A 336 2.36 -9.40 5.98
N ASN A 337 1.76 -9.46 4.78
CA ASN A 337 0.31 -9.64 4.66
C ASN A 337 -0.11 -11.00 5.25
N LYS A 338 0.64 -12.07 4.93
CA LYS A 338 0.39 -13.39 5.52
C LYS A 338 0.49 -13.36 7.05
N LEU A 339 1.56 -12.76 7.59
CA LEU A 339 1.71 -12.60 9.04
C LEU A 339 0.51 -11.83 9.62
N LYS A 340 0.21 -10.66 9.07
CA LYS A 340 -0.89 -9.78 9.50
C LYS A 340 -2.23 -10.53 9.56
N GLN A 341 -2.53 -11.35 8.57
CA GLN A 341 -3.74 -12.17 8.51
C GLN A 341 -3.76 -13.26 9.59
N GLU A 342 -2.64 -13.95 9.82
CA GLU A 342 -2.50 -14.92 10.92
C GLU A 342 -2.66 -14.26 12.31
N LEU A 343 -2.33 -12.96 12.43
CA LEU A 343 -2.47 -12.20 13.66
C LEU A 343 -3.90 -11.68 13.90
N LEU A 344 -4.69 -11.44 12.85
CA LEU A 344 -6.00 -10.78 12.93
C LEU A 344 -6.92 -11.32 14.06
N PRO A 345 -7.11 -12.64 14.24
CA PRO A 345 -8.05 -13.15 15.25
C PRO A 345 -7.64 -12.87 16.70
N ARG A 346 -6.35 -12.55 16.96
CA ARG A 346 -5.81 -12.36 18.32
C ARG A 346 -5.49 -10.90 18.65
N MET A 347 -5.66 -9.98 17.70
CA MET A 347 -5.40 -8.56 17.93
C MET A 347 -6.31 -8.08 19.07
N THR A 348 -5.70 -7.48 20.10
CA THR A 348 -6.41 -6.80 21.17
C THR A 348 -6.77 -5.38 20.74
N ILE A 349 -5.87 -4.70 20.03
CA ILE A 349 -6.09 -3.38 19.45
C ILE A 349 -5.49 -3.36 18.04
N TYR A 350 -6.24 -2.83 17.08
CA TYR A 350 -5.74 -2.47 15.75
C TYR A 350 -5.52 -0.96 15.68
N VAL A 351 -4.38 -0.53 15.14
CA VAL A 351 -3.99 0.88 15.06
C VAL A 351 -3.70 1.27 13.61
N ASP A 352 -4.39 2.30 13.14
CA ASP A 352 -4.07 3.01 11.90
C ASP A 352 -3.02 4.09 12.20
N SER A 353 -1.81 3.89 11.65
CA SER A 353 -0.65 4.76 11.84
C SER A 353 -0.42 5.78 10.73
N GLN A 354 -1.40 5.98 9.83
CA GLN A 354 -1.21 6.88 8.69
C GLN A 354 -1.00 8.34 9.11
N ARG A 355 -1.57 8.74 10.26
CA ARG A 355 -1.49 10.10 10.81
C ARG A 355 -0.30 10.21 11.76
N PRO A 356 0.74 10.98 11.40
CA PRO A 356 1.81 11.28 12.35
C PRO A 356 1.22 11.93 13.61
N HIS A 357 1.67 11.51 14.78
CA HIS A 357 1.29 12.07 16.09
C HIS A 357 -0.17 11.92 16.55
N CYS A 358 -1.07 11.39 15.73
CA CYS A 358 -2.48 11.25 16.06
C CYS A 358 -3.07 9.94 15.51
N PRO A 359 -2.58 8.77 15.94
CA PRO A 359 -3.09 7.49 15.46
C PRO A 359 -4.57 7.32 15.81
N THR A 360 -5.32 6.64 14.97
CA THR A 360 -6.68 6.18 15.27
C THR A 360 -6.64 4.68 15.52
N TRP A 361 -7.44 4.18 16.45
CA TRP A 361 -7.38 2.79 16.86
C TRP A 361 -8.74 2.23 17.24
N ILE A 362 -8.86 0.90 17.20
CA ILE A 362 -10.10 0.18 17.49
C ILE A 362 -9.78 -1.11 18.26
N HIS A 363 -10.65 -1.50 19.18
CA HIS A 363 -10.53 -2.79 19.87
C HIS A 363 -10.70 -3.94 18.86
N GLY A 364 -9.87 -4.97 18.98
CA GLY A 364 -9.84 -6.06 18.00
C GLY A 364 -11.13 -6.87 17.92
N HIS A 365 -11.89 -7.00 19.01
CA HIS A 365 -13.22 -7.63 18.96
C HIS A 365 -14.18 -6.82 18.08
N THR A 366 -14.24 -5.51 18.31
CA THR A 366 -15.05 -4.57 17.52
C THR A 366 -14.61 -4.57 16.06
N PHE A 367 -13.30 -4.60 15.81
CA PHE A 367 -12.75 -4.66 14.45
C PHE A 367 -13.20 -5.91 13.70
N ASN A 368 -13.09 -7.10 14.32
CA ASN A 368 -13.55 -8.35 13.70
C ASN A 368 -15.07 -8.34 13.41
N GLN A 369 -15.88 -7.74 14.29
CA GLN A 369 -17.31 -7.57 14.05
C GLN A 369 -17.59 -6.61 12.89
N ALA A 370 -16.83 -5.52 12.78
CA ALA A 370 -16.93 -4.61 11.65
C ALA A 370 -16.58 -5.33 10.33
N LEU A 371 -15.52 -6.14 10.29
CA LEU A 371 -15.17 -6.95 9.10
C LEU A 371 -16.31 -7.90 8.69
N ALA A 372 -16.93 -8.59 9.65
CA ALA A 372 -18.06 -9.47 9.36
C ALA A 372 -19.28 -8.68 8.84
N TYR A 373 -19.58 -7.53 9.47
CA TYR A 373 -20.69 -6.66 9.08
C TYR A 373 -20.53 -6.09 7.67
N LEU A 374 -19.31 -5.69 7.28
CA LEU A 374 -18.99 -5.13 5.97
C LEU A 374 -19.42 -6.02 4.80
N THR A 375 -19.47 -7.34 4.99
CA THR A 375 -19.93 -8.28 3.95
C THR A 375 -21.41 -8.11 3.60
N ASN A 376 -22.19 -7.41 4.41
CA ASN A 376 -23.63 -7.26 4.23
C ASN A 376 -24.06 -5.85 3.79
N VAL A 377 -23.09 -5.02 3.41
CA VAL A 377 -23.32 -3.69 2.85
C VAL A 377 -22.56 -3.55 1.54
N PRO A 378 -23.00 -2.71 0.58
CA PRO A 378 -22.17 -2.41 -0.56
C PRO A 378 -20.95 -1.58 -0.15
N ILE A 379 -19.79 -1.97 -0.64
CA ILE A 379 -18.48 -1.57 -0.15
C ILE A 379 -17.84 -0.64 -1.16
N ARG A 380 -17.17 0.39 -0.65
CA ARG A 380 -16.28 1.23 -1.44
C ARG A 380 -14.96 1.34 -0.71
N VAL A 381 -13.88 1.11 -1.44
CA VAL A 381 -12.51 1.29 -0.93
C VAL A 381 -12.12 2.76 -1.03
N ARG A 382 -11.09 3.18 -0.31
CA ARG A 382 -10.55 4.54 -0.42
C ARG A 382 -9.82 4.68 -1.76
N PRO A 383 -10.31 5.54 -2.69
CA PRO A 383 -9.64 5.74 -3.96
C PRO A 383 -8.33 6.51 -3.77
N TRP A 384 -7.38 6.31 -4.69
CA TRP A 384 -6.10 7.01 -4.70
C TRP A 384 -5.79 7.55 -6.10
N PHE A 385 -5.24 8.77 -6.17
CA PHE A 385 -4.94 9.46 -7.43
C PHE A 385 -3.45 9.71 -7.54
N GLU A 386 -2.85 9.36 -8.68
CA GLU A 386 -1.41 9.53 -8.91
C GLU A 386 -1.12 10.33 -10.18
N ALA A 387 -0.16 11.24 -10.07
CA ALA A 387 0.38 11.98 -11.20
C ALA A 387 1.21 11.06 -12.10
N GLY A 388 1.30 11.39 -13.38
CA GLY A 388 2.08 10.58 -14.31
C GLY A 388 2.57 11.37 -15.51
N SER A 389 3.54 10.81 -16.23
CA SER A 389 4.16 11.49 -17.37
C SER A 389 3.20 11.74 -18.54
N TRP A 390 2.14 10.95 -18.67
CA TRP A 390 1.05 11.13 -19.64
C TRP A 390 -0.19 11.83 -19.06
N GLY A 391 -0.24 12.06 -17.76
CA GLY A 391 -1.49 12.38 -17.06
C GLY A 391 -2.18 13.66 -17.54
N GLY A 392 -3.50 13.62 -17.50
CA GLY A 392 -4.39 14.67 -17.96
C GLY A 392 -4.97 15.56 -16.85
N GLN A 393 -6.04 16.25 -17.21
CA GLN A 393 -6.70 17.29 -16.40
C GLN A 393 -8.16 16.99 -16.08
N TRP A 394 -8.75 15.93 -16.64
CA TRP A 394 -10.16 15.63 -16.47
C TRP A 394 -10.48 15.25 -15.03
N LEU A 395 -9.66 14.42 -14.38
CA LEU A 395 -9.85 14.03 -12.96
C LEU A 395 -9.84 15.25 -12.03
N LYS A 396 -8.97 16.24 -12.28
CA LYS A 396 -8.97 17.53 -11.54
C LYS A 396 -10.25 18.33 -11.76
N SER A 397 -10.81 18.23 -12.96
CA SER A 397 -12.00 19.00 -13.33
C SER A 397 -13.25 18.50 -12.60
N ILE A 398 -13.40 17.18 -12.41
CA ILE A 398 -14.58 16.56 -11.81
C ILE A 398 -14.44 16.33 -10.29
N CYS A 399 -13.25 16.00 -9.79
CA CYS A 399 -13.01 15.73 -8.38
C CYS A 399 -12.38 16.96 -7.72
N LYS A 400 -13.21 17.88 -7.19
CA LYS A 400 -12.71 19.13 -6.59
C LYS A 400 -11.97 18.96 -5.26
N ASN A 401 -12.19 17.82 -4.59
CA ASN A 401 -11.61 17.48 -3.28
C ASN A 401 -10.23 16.81 -3.36
N ILE A 402 -9.74 16.45 -4.54
CA ILE A 402 -8.34 16.02 -4.71
C ILE A 402 -7.41 17.23 -4.74
N SER A 403 -6.11 17.00 -4.50
CA SER A 403 -5.12 18.07 -4.48
C SER A 403 -4.97 18.76 -5.83
N GLN A 404 -5.36 20.03 -5.89
CA GLN A 404 -5.24 20.83 -7.11
C GLN A 404 -3.80 21.28 -7.40
N LEU A 405 -2.89 21.10 -6.43
CA LEU A 405 -1.46 21.40 -6.55
C LEU A 405 -0.71 20.38 -7.41
N SER A 406 -1.24 19.15 -7.59
CA SER A 406 -0.65 18.18 -8.49
C SER A 406 -0.67 18.71 -9.94
N LYS A 407 0.43 18.53 -10.67
CA LYS A 407 0.57 18.99 -12.07
C LYS A 407 -0.54 18.41 -12.96
N ASN A 408 -0.79 17.12 -12.80
CA ASN A 408 -1.80 16.35 -13.51
C ASN A 408 -2.23 15.15 -12.66
N TYR A 409 -3.15 14.35 -13.19
CA TYR A 409 -3.41 13.00 -12.72
C TYR A 409 -3.44 12.06 -13.92
N ALA A 410 -2.68 10.99 -13.85
CA ALA A 410 -2.70 9.92 -14.84
C ALA A 410 -3.68 8.82 -14.40
N TRP A 411 -3.66 8.48 -13.12
CA TRP A 411 -4.39 7.35 -12.58
C TRP A 411 -5.42 7.75 -11.50
N SER A 412 -6.54 7.03 -11.46
CA SER A 412 -7.40 6.92 -10.27
C SER A 412 -7.63 5.45 -9.92
N TYR A 413 -6.96 5.00 -8.85
CA TYR A 413 -7.01 3.68 -8.28
C TYR A 413 -8.33 3.49 -7.51
N GLU A 414 -9.43 3.21 -8.22
CA GLU A 414 -10.76 3.04 -7.62
C GLU A 414 -10.96 1.68 -6.95
N MET A 415 -10.48 0.58 -7.56
CA MET A 415 -10.59 -0.78 -7.03
C MET A 415 -9.32 -1.60 -7.31
N ILE A 416 -8.15 -1.00 -7.07
CA ILE A 416 -6.86 -1.69 -7.08
C ILE A 416 -6.60 -2.19 -5.66
N THR A 417 -7.35 -3.21 -5.26
CA THR A 417 -7.38 -3.68 -3.88
C THR A 417 -6.03 -4.05 -3.26
N PRO A 418 -4.98 -4.46 -4.01
CA PRO A 418 -3.67 -4.60 -3.42
C PRO A 418 -3.13 -3.29 -2.84
N GLU A 419 -3.56 -2.11 -3.30
CA GLU A 419 -3.11 -0.80 -2.85
C GLU A 419 -4.15 -0.04 -2.00
N ASN A 420 -5.44 -0.36 -2.14
CA ASN A 420 -6.51 0.35 -1.44
C ASN A 420 -6.77 -0.16 0.00
N GLY A 421 -7.25 0.74 0.85
CA GLY A 421 -7.83 0.44 2.15
C GLY A 421 -9.35 0.62 2.18
N ILE A 422 -9.97 0.23 3.30
CA ILE A 422 -11.37 0.50 3.62
C ILE A 422 -11.39 1.42 4.85
N ILE A 423 -12.22 2.46 4.81
CA ILE A 423 -12.38 3.38 5.93
C ILE A 423 -13.60 2.97 6.75
N LEU A 424 -13.41 2.78 8.05
CA LEU A 424 -14.47 2.65 9.05
C LEU A 424 -14.80 4.02 9.65
N SER A 425 -16.05 4.19 10.08
CA SER A 425 -16.47 5.33 10.91
C SER A 425 -17.25 4.87 12.13
N ASP A 426 -17.17 5.62 13.22
CA ASP A 426 -18.05 5.47 14.40
C ASP A 426 -19.18 6.51 14.40
N GLU A 427 -20.03 6.49 15.42
CA GLU A 427 -21.16 7.43 15.60
C GLU A 427 -20.73 8.91 15.66
N ASN A 428 -19.48 9.17 16.03
CA ASN A 428 -18.88 10.49 16.12
C ASN A 428 -18.14 10.89 14.82
N ASN A 429 -18.29 10.09 13.75
CA ASN A 429 -17.63 10.24 12.46
C ASN A 429 -16.10 10.18 12.54
N HIS A 430 -15.53 9.57 13.58
CA HIS A 430 -14.09 9.31 13.64
C HIS A 430 -13.70 8.29 12.58
N LEU A 431 -12.59 8.50 11.88
CA LEU A 431 -12.18 7.66 10.76
C LEU A 431 -10.96 6.80 11.10
N LEU A 432 -11.06 5.51 10.78
CA LEU A 432 -9.96 4.55 10.85
C LEU A 432 -9.87 3.80 9.52
N GLU A 433 -8.70 3.77 8.90
CA GLU A 433 -8.49 2.98 7.69
C GLU A 433 -7.73 1.70 7.99
N PHE A 434 -8.08 0.64 7.28
CA PHE A 434 -7.36 -0.62 7.30
C PHE A 434 -7.21 -1.16 5.88
N SER A 435 -6.22 -2.01 5.63
CA SER A 435 -5.95 -2.50 4.28
C SER A 435 -6.97 -3.56 3.82
N TRP A 436 -7.29 -3.56 2.52
CA TRP A 436 -8.26 -4.49 1.94
C TRP A 436 -7.95 -5.97 2.24
N ASP A 437 -6.67 -6.36 2.24
CA ASP A 437 -6.25 -7.76 2.42
C ASP A 437 -6.73 -8.36 3.75
N LEU A 438 -6.90 -7.56 4.81
CA LEU A 438 -7.47 -8.02 6.09
C LEU A 438 -8.96 -8.36 5.97
N PHE A 439 -9.72 -7.54 5.25
CA PHE A 439 -11.13 -7.80 5.00
C PHE A 439 -11.31 -8.99 4.05
N TYR A 440 -10.59 -8.98 2.94
CA TYR A 440 -10.74 -10.01 1.91
C TYR A 440 -10.33 -11.40 2.41
N SER A 441 -9.15 -11.53 3.03
CA SER A 441 -8.69 -12.84 3.54
C SER A 441 -9.62 -13.44 4.60
N SER A 442 -10.24 -12.60 5.43
CA SER A 442 -11.17 -13.06 6.48
C SER A 442 -12.59 -13.30 5.98
N GLN A 443 -13.00 -12.70 4.85
CA GLN A 443 -14.38 -12.71 4.37
C GLN A 443 -14.57 -13.14 2.90
N ALA A 444 -13.53 -13.64 2.23
CA ALA A 444 -13.53 -13.88 0.78
C ALA A 444 -14.68 -14.78 0.30
N ASN A 445 -15.12 -15.76 1.08
CA ASN A 445 -16.25 -16.60 0.72
C ASN A 445 -17.56 -15.80 0.61
N ARG A 446 -17.82 -14.87 1.52
CA ARG A 446 -19.01 -14.03 1.52
C ARG A 446 -18.96 -12.96 0.42
N ILE A 447 -17.76 -12.49 0.10
CA ILE A 447 -17.53 -11.52 -0.97
C ILE A 447 -17.71 -12.18 -2.34
N LEU A 448 -17.00 -13.29 -2.60
CA LEU A 448 -16.99 -13.97 -3.89
C LEU A 448 -18.27 -14.78 -4.15
N GLY A 449 -18.87 -15.33 -3.09
CA GLY A 449 -20.05 -16.17 -3.17
C GLY A 449 -19.72 -17.59 -3.57
N ASN A 450 -20.02 -17.93 -4.82
CA ASN A 450 -19.92 -19.28 -5.37
C ASN A 450 -18.61 -20.01 -5.01
N ASP A 451 -18.71 -21.29 -4.62
CA ASP A 451 -17.57 -22.12 -4.19
C ASP A 451 -16.44 -22.22 -5.23
N LYS A 452 -16.75 -22.20 -6.53
CA LYS A 452 -15.75 -22.23 -7.60
C LYS A 452 -14.96 -20.93 -7.64
N HIS A 453 -15.64 -19.80 -7.53
CA HIS A 453 -15.00 -18.48 -7.46
C HIS A 453 -14.14 -18.36 -6.19
N TYR A 454 -14.68 -18.79 -5.04
CA TYR A 454 -13.91 -18.82 -3.79
C TYR A 454 -12.67 -19.72 -3.88
N ARG A 455 -12.79 -20.92 -4.46
CA ARG A 455 -11.64 -21.84 -4.65
C ARG A 455 -10.52 -21.19 -5.47
N LEU A 456 -10.86 -20.44 -6.52
CA LEU A 456 -9.87 -19.82 -7.41
C LEU A 456 -9.24 -18.56 -6.80
N PHE A 457 -10.05 -17.72 -6.16
CA PHE A 457 -9.64 -16.35 -5.80
C PHE A 457 -9.57 -16.07 -4.29
N GLY A 458 -10.17 -16.91 -3.44
CA GLY A 458 -10.25 -16.69 -1.99
C GLY A 458 -8.96 -16.97 -1.21
N GLY A 459 -8.06 -17.79 -1.76
CA GLY A 459 -6.71 -18.02 -1.22
C GLY A 459 -5.65 -17.04 -1.73
N SER A 460 -6.08 -15.89 -2.26
CA SER A 460 -5.24 -14.78 -2.68
C SER A 460 -5.48 -13.58 -1.77
N ASN A 461 -4.52 -12.65 -1.70
CA ASN A 461 -4.73 -11.35 -1.06
C ASN A 461 -5.46 -10.37 -2.00
N ASP A 462 -5.55 -10.74 -3.28
CA ASP A 462 -5.94 -9.84 -4.35
C ASP A 462 -7.31 -10.23 -4.86
N PHE A 463 -8.23 -9.26 -4.82
CA PHE A 463 -9.56 -9.40 -5.42
C PHE A 463 -9.41 -9.43 -6.95
N PRO A 464 -10.16 -10.30 -7.66
CA PRO A 464 -9.82 -10.69 -9.03
C PRO A 464 -9.97 -9.61 -10.09
N ILE A 465 -10.80 -8.58 -9.88
CA ILE A 465 -11.08 -7.53 -10.86
C ILE A 465 -10.72 -6.16 -10.28
N ARG A 466 -10.02 -5.33 -11.06
CA ARG A 466 -9.74 -3.94 -10.72
C ARG A 466 -10.39 -2.96 -11.70
N PHE A 467 -10.70 -1.78 -11.17
CA PHE A 467 -11.13 -0.60 -11.93
C PHE A 467 -10.11 0.51 -11.70
N ASP A 468 -9.63 1.11 -12.79
CA ASP A 468 -8.66 2.21 -12.79
C ASP A 468 -9.05 3.23 -13.86
N PHE A 469 -8.94 4.53 -13.56
CA PHE A 469 -9.08 5.56 -14.58
C PHE A 469 -7.73 5.92 -15.18
N LEU A 470 -7.66 5.94 -16.50
CA LEU A 470 -6.53 6.44 -17.26
C LEU A 470 -6.93 7.76 -17.93
N ASP A 471 -6.48 8.88 -17.37
CA ASP A 471 -6.76 10.23 -17.86
C ASP A 471 -5.64 10.75 -18.80
N THR A 472 -5.95 10.83 -20.10
CA THR A 472 -5.06 11.43 -21.12
C THR A 472 -5.59 12.77 -21.65
N MET A 473 -6.58 13.35 -20.97
CA MET A 473 -7.22 14.61 -21.37
C MET A 473 -6.24 15.78 -21.20
N ASP A 474 -5.88 16.45 -22.31
CA ASP A 474 -4.78 17.43 -22.33
C ASP A 474 -3.42 16.87 -21.84
N GLY A 475 -3.28 15.54 -21.87
CA GLY A 475 -2.07 14.81 -21.54
C GLY A 475 -1.37 14.29 -22.79
N GLY A 476 -0.86 13.06 -22.71
CA GLY A 476 -0.26 12.38 -23.86
C GLY A 476 -0.65 10.91 -23.93
N ASN A 477 -0.19 10.23 -24.98
CA ASN A 477 -0.42 8.80 -25.16
C ASN A 477 0.15 7.98 -23.99
N LEU A 478 -0.52 6.88 -23.63
CA LEU A 478 0.09 5.81 -22.85
C LEU A 478 1.18 5.11 -23.66
N SER A 479 2.07 4.40 -22.99
CA SER A 479 3.11 3.59 -23.65
C SER A 479 2.49 2.49 -24.50
N ILE A 480 3.10 2.20 -25.65
CA ILE A 480 2.84 0.98 -26.43
C ILE A 480 3.32 -0.21 -25.60
N GLN A 481 2.39 -1.11 -25.29
CA GLN A 481 2.62 -2.14 -24.29
C GLN A 481 1.85 -3.44 -24.59
N CYS A 482 2.17 -4.49 -23.85
CA CYS A 482 1.38 -5.71 -23.78
C CYS A 482 1.45 -6.33 -22.37
N HIS A 483 0.54 -7.26 -22.09
CA HIS A 483 0.55 -8.05 -20.86
C HIS A 483 0.99 -9.50 -21.13
N PRO A 484 1.73 -10.13 -20.20
CA PRO A 484 2.16 -11.51 -20.33
C PRO A 484 1.00 -12.50 -20.31
N ASN A 485 1.19 -13.66 -20.95
CA ASN A 485 0.27 -14.79 -20.81
C ASN A 485 0.44 -15.48 -19.44
N LEU A 486 -0.51 -16.37 -19.13
CA LEU A 486 -0.58 -17.06 -17.84
C LEU A 486 0.66 -17.92 -17.55
N GLN A 487 1.18 -18.63 -18.55
CA GLN A 487 2.37 -19.46 -18.39
C GLN A 487 3.61 -18.61 -18.06
N TYR A 488 3.74 -17.47 -18.74
CA TYR A 488 4.82 -16.51 -18.51
C TYR A 488 4.74 -15.91 -17.11
N MET A 489 3.54 -15.53 -16.68
CA MET A 489 3.25 -15.00 -15.33
C MET A 489 3.67 -15.98 -14.22
N ARG A 490 3.24 -17.24 -14.33
CA ARG A 490 3.56 -18.31 -13.36
C ARG A 490 5.06 -18.58 -13.28
N THR A 491 5.71 -18.73 -14.43
CA THR A 491 7.11 -19.16 -14.51
C THR A 491 8.05 -18.07 -14.02
N ASN A 492 7.90 -16.85 -14.54
CA ASN A 492 8.84 -15.74 -14.30
C ASN A 492 8.51 -14.95 -13.03
N PHE A 493 7.23 -14.77 -12.69
CA PHE A 493 6.81 -13.85 -11.63
C PHE A 493 6.09 -14.50 -10.46
N GLY A 494 5.70 -15.78 -10.58
CA GLY A 494 5.03 -16.52 -9.50
C GLY A 494 3.56 -16.13 -9.28
N GLU A 495 2.98 -15.41 -10.24
CA GLU A 495 1.59 -14.98 -10.22
C GLU A 495 0.64 -16.09 -10.65
N LYS A 496 -0.59 -16.06 -10.12
CA LYS A 496 -1.60 -17.11 -10.35
C LYS A 496 -2.50 -16.83 -11.56
N ILE A 497 -2.68 -15.55 -11.90
CA ILE A 497 -3.54 -15.06 -12.97
C ILE A 497 -2.82 -14.00 -13.80
N THR A 498 -3.41 -13.65 -14.94
CA THR A 498 -2.92 -12.64 -15.89
C THR A 498 -3.38 -11.23 -15.51
N GLN A 499 -2.81 -10.22 -16.17
CA GLN A 499 -3.29 -8.84 -16.17
C GLN A 499 -4.04 -8.57 -17.47
N ASP A 500 -5.08 -9.36 -17.75
CA ASP A 500 -5.91 -9.10 -18.91
C ASP A 500 -6.79 -7.88 -18.67
N GLU A 501 -6.93 -7.00 -19.67
CA GLU A 501 -7.64 -5.73 -19.50
C GLU A 501 -8.69 -5.47 -20.59
N THR A 502 -9.46 -4.41 -20.36
CA THR A 502 -10.44 -3.87 -21.27
C THR A 502 -10.49 -2.35 -21.09
N TYR A 503 -10.76 -1.63 -22.16
CA TYR A 503 -10.93 -0.17 -22.12
C TYR A 503 -12.38 0.18 -22.39
N TYR A 504 -13.04 0.76 -21.38
CA TYR A 504 -14.32 1.43 -21.55
C TYR A 504 -14.09 2.94 -21.64
N ILE A 505 -14.51 3.56 -22.74
CA ILE A 505 -14.26 4.98 -22.99
C ILE A 505 -15.31 5.80 -22.23
N VAL A 506 -14.89 6.52 -21.20
CA VAL A 506 -15.80 7.30 -20.34
C VAL A 506 -15.99 8.72 -20.86
N GLU A 507 -14.92 9.33 -21.37
CA GLU A 507 -14.97 10.69 -21.91
C GLU A 507 -13.98 10.86 -23.07
N THR A 508 -14.30 11.76 -24.00
CA THR A 508 -13.43 12.15 -25.12
C THR A 508 -13.35 13.67 -25.22
N LYS A 509 -12.24 14.20 -25.74
CA LYS A 509 -12.03 15.66 -25.75
C LYS A 509 -13.10 16.42 -26.54
N GLN A 510 -13.59 15.85 -27.65
CA GLN A 510 -14.67 16.44 -28.44
C GLN A 510 -15.98 16.59 -27.67
N HIS A 511 -16.21 15.76 -26.65
CA HIS A 511 -17.42 15.78 -25.83
C HIS A 511 -17.23 16.48 -24.48
N TRP A 512 -15.98 16.70 -24.05
CA TRP A 512 -15.67 17.32 -22.78
C TRP A 512 -16.08 18.80 -22.71
N LYS A 513 -15.92 19.56 -23.79
CA LYS A 513 -16.36 20.97 -23.89
C LYS A 513 -16.93 21.28 -25.27
N GLU A 514 -17.94 22.15 -25.32
CA GLU A 514 -18.62 22.54 -26.57
C GLU A 514 -17.66 23.11 -27.62
N GLU A 515 -16.61 23.83 -27.21
CA GLU A 515 -15.60 24.39 -28.11
C GLU A 515 -14.78 23.34 -28.87
N TYR A 516 -14.71 22.09 -28.37
CA TYR A 516 -13.91 21.01 -28.99
C TYR A 516 -14.73 20.12 -29.94
N LYS A 517 -16.06 20.26 -29.93
CA LYS A 517 -16.99 19.31 -30.57
C LYS A 517 -16.73 19.05 -32.05
N ASN A 518 -16.29 20.05 -32.80
CA ASN A 518 -16.11 19.98 -34.25
C ASN A 518 -14.63 19.98 -34.68
N ASP A 519 -13.68 19.81 -33.75
CA ASP A 519 -12.25 19.72 -34.10
C ASP A 519 -11.84 18.26 -34.28
N GLU A 520 -11.74 17.82 -35.53
CA GLU A 520 -11.32 16.46 -35.88
C GLU A 520 -9.91 16.12 -35.39
N LYS A 521 -9.03 17.12 -35.16
CA LYS A 521 -7.68 16.90 -34.62
C LYS A 521 -7.69 16.46 -33.16
N LEU A 522 -8.83 16.63 -32.49
CA LEU A 522 -9.04 16.23 -31.10
C LEU A 522 -9.70 14.86 -30.96
N SER A 523 -9.90 14.15 -32.07
CA SER A 523 -10.49 12.80 -32.06
C SER A 523 -9.66 11.85 -31.20
N ALA A 524 -10.34 11.10 -30.34
CA ALA A 524 -9.75 10.09 -29.49
C ALA A 524 -9.52 8.78 -30.25
N HIS A 525 -8.46 8.06 -29.89
CA HIS A 525 -8.12 6.81 -30.54
C HIS A 525 -7.50 5.81 -29.57
N VAL A 526 -7.63 4.53 -29.86
CA VAL A 526 -6.93 3.44 -29.19
C VAL A 526 -6.00 2.77 -30.19
N TYR A 527 -4.72 2.63 -29.82
CA TYR A 527 -3.80 1.78 -30.57
C TYR A 527 -4.05 0.34 -30.12
N LEU A 528 -4.44 -0.57 -31.02
CA LEU A 528 -4.83 -1.93 -30.64
C LEU A 528 -4.59 -2.93 -31.77
N GLY A 529 -3.81 -3.98 -31.49
CA GLY A 529 -3.54 -5.02 -32.48
C GLY A 529 -2.61 -4.57 -33.62
N PHE A 530 -2.06 -5.54 -34.33
CA PHE A 530 -1.16 -5.30 -35.45
C PHE A 530 -1.90 -5.22 -36.78
N HIS A 531 -1.29 -4.60 -37.79
CA HIS A 531 -1.74 -4.72 -39.18
C HIS A 531 -1.54 -6.15 -39.73
N ASP A 532 -2.27 -6.50 -40.79
CA ASP A 532 -2.20 -7.84 -41.38
C ASP A 532 -0.82 -8.24 -41.90
N ASN A 533 -0.07 -7.26 -42.40
CA ASN A 533 1.25 -7.43 -43.01
C ASN A 533 2.42 -7.23 -42.03
N ILE A 534 2.18 -7.31 -40.71
CA ILE A 534 3.22 -7.12 -39.70
C ILE A 534 4.38 -8.10 -39.87
N ASN A 535 5.62 -7.58 -39.88
CA ASN A 535 6.84 -8.37 -39.77
C ASN A 535 7.40 -8.25 -38.33
N PRO A 536 7.35 -9.33 -37.52
CA PRO A 536 7.82 -9.31 -36.13
C PRO A 536 9.28 -8.88 -35.97
N GLU A 537 10.17 -9.35 -36.85
CA GLU A 537 11.60 -9.07 -36.78
C GLU A 537 11.87 -7.59 -37.10
N GLU A 538 11.20 -7.06 -38.11
CA GLU A 538 11.30 -5.64 -38.47
C GLU A 538 10.80 -4.74 -37.33
N PHE A 539 9.69 -5.11 -36.69
CA PHE A 539 9.16 -4.38 -35.54
C PHE A 539 10.13 -4.41 -34.35
N HIS A 540 10.71 -5.57 -34.05
CA HIS A 540 11.71 -5.71 -32.99
C HIS A 540 12.93 -4.82 -33.24
N GLN A 541 13.50 -4.89 -34.45
CA GLN A 541 14.63 -4.04 -34.82
C GLN A 541 14.28 -2.56 -34.75
N ALA A 542 13.07 -2.16 -35.18
CA ALA A 542 12.62 -0.78 -35.08
C ALA A 542 12.53 -0.28 -33.62
N LEU A 543 12.07 -1.12 -32.69
CA LEU A 543 12.07 -0.81 -31.25
C LEU A 543 13.49 -0.66 -30.70
N LEU A 544 14.39 -1.58 -31.03
CA LEU A 544 15.78 -1.55 -30.58
C LEU A 544 16.53 -0.32 -31.13
N SER A 545 16.36 -0.01 -32.42
CA SER A 545 16.91 1.19 -33.05
C SER A 545 16.33 2.47 -32.42
N SER A 546 15.02 2.51 -32.16
CA SER A 546 14.37 3.65 -31.49
C SER A 546 14.99 3.91 -30.11
N ARG A 547 15.17 2.85 -29.31
CA ARG A 547 15.80 2.91 -27.98
C ARG A 547 17.24 3.38 -28.07
N ARG A 548 18.06 2.75 -28.92
CA ARG A 548 19.51 3.02 -29.05
C ARG A 548 19.82 4.40 -29.63
N GLU A 549 19.03 4.83 -30.60
CA GLU A 549 19.32 6.06 -31.38
C GLU A 549 18.45 7.25 -30.93
N HIS A 550 17.60 7.08 -29.92
CA HIS A 550 16.61 8.06 -29.48
C HIS A 550 15.77 8.64 -30.64
N LYS A 551 15.36 7.76 -31.57
CA LYS A 551 14.53 8.13 -32.73
C LYS A 551 13.09 7.71 -32.51
N LYS A 552 12.13 8.56 -32.90
CA LYS A 552 10.71 8.24 -32.77
C LYS A 552 10.35 7.05 -33.66
N LEU A 553 9.56 6.13 -33.10
CA LEU A 553 9.00 5.01 -33.84
C LEU A 553 7.74 5.49 -34.58
N ASN A 554 7.62 5.15 -35.87
CA ASN A 554 6.35 5.30 -36.59
C ASN A 554 5.42 4.15 -36.16
N VAL A 555 4.67 4.36 -35.08
CA VAL A 555 3.79 3.36 -34.46
C VAL A 555 2.72 2.86 -35.42
N GLU A 556 2.07 3.77 -36.17
CA GLU A 556 0.95 3.46 -37.07
C GLU A 556 1.34 2.59 -38.26
N LYS A 557 2.65 2.50 -38.57
CA LYS A 557 3.17 1.52 -39.55
C LYS A 557 2.94 0.08 -39.10
N TYR A 558 2.96 -0.18 -37.79
CA TYR A 558 2.94 -1.53 -37.23
C TYR A 558 1.62 -1.86 -36.53
N ILE A 559 1.03 -0.87 -35.85
CA ILE A 559 -0.11 -1.04 -34.93
C ILE A 559 -1.31 -0.29 -35.49
N GLN A 560 -2.50 -0.88 -35.40
CA GLN A 560 -3.74 -0.24 -35.83
C GLN A 560 -4.10 0.91 -34.88
N CYS A 561 -4.53 2.04 -35.45
CA CYS A 561 -5.03 3.20 -34.71
C CYS A 561 -6.53 3.30 -34.95
N ILE A 562 -7.32 3.00 -33.92
CA ILE A 562 -8.77 2.83 -34.02
C ILE A 562 -9.46 4.03 -33.38
N PRO A 563 -10.37 4.74 -34.07
CA PRO A 563 -11.17 5.80 -33.45
C PRO A 563 -11.95 5.28 -32.25
N SER A 564 -12.04 6.09 -31.19
CA SER A 564 -12.80 5.77 -29.98
C SER A 564 -13.86 6.83 -29.68
N ASN A 565 -15.06 6.38 -29.34
CA ASN A 565 -16.19 7.21 -28.92
C ASN A 565 -16.56 6.89 -27.47
N ILE A 566 -17.25 7.82 -26.81
CA ILE A 566 -17.81 7.56 -25.48
C ILE A 566 -18.67 6.29 -25.52
N HIS A 567 -18.49 5.44 -24.51
CA HIS A 567 -19.15 4.15 -24.32
C HIS A 567 -18.75 3.05 -25.30
N ASP A 568 -17.72 3.27 -26.13
CA ASP A 568 -17.02 2.17 -26.80
C ASP A 568 -16.32 1.29 -25.76
N PHE A 569 -16.28 -0.02 -26.05
CA PHE A 569 -15.69 -1.02 -25.18
C PHE A 569 -14.71 -1.89 -25.97
N PHE A 570 -13.41 -1.81 -25.65
CA PHE A 570 -12.33 -2.53 -26.32
C PHE A 570 -11.78 -3.65 -25.43
N LEU A 571 -11.50 -4.78 -26.03
CA LEU A 571 -11.08 -6.01 -25.37
C LEU A 571 -9.58 -6.21 -25.54
N ILE A 572 -8.85 -6.35 -24.43
CA ILE A 572 -7.38 -6.45 -24.45
C ILE A 572 -6.99 -7.73 -23.69
N PRO A 573 -7.18 -8.92 -24.30
CA PRO A 573 -6.61 -10.13 -23.72
C PRO A 573 -5.07 -10.02 -23.69
N ASN A 574 -4.41 -10.77 -22.81
CA ASN A 574 -2.96 -10.90 -22.77
C ASN A 574 -2.38 -11.15 -24.17
N GLU A 575 -1.09 -10.84 -24.30
CA GLU A 575 -0.33 -10.98 -25.54
C GLU A 575 -0.73 -9.96 -26.63
N THR A 576 -1.70 -9.08 -26.36
CA THR A 576 -2.16 -8.07 -27.32
C THR A 576 -1.37 -6.78 -27.18
N ILE A 577 -0.85 -6.27 -28.31
CA ILE A 577 -0.23 -4.94 -28.39
C ILE A 577 -1.31 -3.86 -28.28
N HIS A 578 -1.11 -2.87 -27.42
CA HIS A 578 -2.07 -1.79 -27.24
C HIS A 578 -1.47 -0.52 -26.61
N ALA A 579 -2.22 0.59 -26.69
CA ALA A 579 -2.09 1.79 -25.87
C ALA A 579 -3.35 2.66 -25.98
N SER A 580 -3.72 3.33 -24.89
CA SER A 580 -4.68 4.44 -24.95
C SER A 580 -3.99 5.68 -25.56
N GLY A 581 -4.61 6.26 -26.58
CA GLY A 581 -4.20 7.54 -27.17
C GLY A 581 -4.57 8.73 -26.28
N GLN A 582 -4.04 9.91 -26.64
CA GLN A 582 -4.38 11.19 -26.02
C GLN A 582 -5.87 11.56 -26.21
N ASN A 583 -6.32 12.58 -25.48
CA ASN A 583 -7.64 13.21 -25.62
C ASN A 583 -8.84 12.34 -25.16
N GLN A 584 -8.64 11.42 -24.22
CA GLN A 584 -9.74 10.61 -23.68
C GLN A 584 -9.52 10.23 -22.22
N VAL A 585 -10.58 9.71 -21.62
CA VAL A 585 -10.55 9.07 -20.32
C VAL A 585 -11.05 7.65 -20.49
N VAL A 586 -10.22 6.71 -20.06
CA VAL A 586 -10.51 5.29 -20.11
C VAL A 586 -10.78 4.81 -18.69
N LEU A 587 -11.87 4.07 -18.50
CA LEU A 587 -12.01 3.14 -17.39
C LEU A 587 -11.37 1.82 -17.81
N GLU A 588 -10.20 1.53 -17.27
CA GLU A 588 -9.55 0.23 -17.39
C GLU A 588 -10.23 -0.74 -16.42
N ILE A 589 -10.83 -1.78 -16.98
CA ILE A 589 -11.37 -2.90 -16.20
C ILE A 589 -10.49 -4.10 -16.51
N SER A 590 -9.84 -4.64 -15.48
CA SER A 590 -8.78 -5.62 -15.69
C SER A 590 -8.66 -6.63 -14.56
N ALA A 591 -7.97 -7.72 -14.85
CA ALA A 591 -7.60 -8.72 -13.86
C ALA A 591 -6.49 -8.19 -12.94
N THR A 592 -6.55 -8.52 -11.64
CA THR A 592 -5.49 -8.18 -10.68
C THR A 592 -4.48 -9.33 -10.62
N PRO A 593 -3.23 -9.13 -11.11
CA PRO A 593 -2.28 -8.10 -10.63
C PRO A 593 -2.10 -6.89 -11.56
N TYR A 594 -1.41 -5.84 -11.10
CA TYR A 594 -1.41 -4.48 -11.72
C TYR A 594 -0.06 -3.91 -12.15
N ILE A 595 1.05 -4.61 -11.90
CA ILE A 595 2.38 -4.08 -12.24
C ILE A 595 2.95 -4.66 -13.54
N TYR A 596 2.31 -5.63 -14.17
CA TYR A 596 2.86 -6.42 -15.28
C TYR A 596 2.53 -5.83 -16.65
N THR A 597 3.04 -4.62 -16.87
CA THR A 597 2.92 -3.89 -18.12
C THR A 597 4.27 -3.85 -18.82
N PHE A 598 4.43 -4.61 -19.92
CA PHE A 598 5.66 -4.60 -20.70
C PHE A 598 5.65 -3.45 -21.69
N LYS A 599 6.34 -2.36 -21.33
CA LYS A 599 6.44 -1.17 -22.19
C LYS A 599 7.43 -1.44 -23.32
N LEU A 600 6.96 -1.42 -24.56
CA LEU A 600 7.79 -1.62 -25.74
C LEU A 600 8.28 -0.28 -26.29
N TYR A 601 7.42 0.74 -26.29
CA TYR A 601 7.77 2.08 -26.75
C TYR A 601 6.98 3.14 -25.96
N ASP A 602 7.65 4.24 -25.59
CA ASP A 602 7.05 5.29 -24.77
C ASP A 602 7.25 6.70 -25.35
N TRP A 603 7.18 6.85 -26.67
CA TRP A 603 7.16 8.16 -27.34
C TRP A 603 8.41 9.03 -27.09
N LEU A 604 9.50 8.41 -26.59
CA LEU A 604 10.72 9.08 -26.09
C LEU A 604 10.42 10.12 -25.01
N ARG A 605 9.37 9.91 -24.24
CA ARG A 605 8.94 10.81 -23.18
C ARG A 605 9.82 10.66 -21.93
N LEU A 606 10.07 11.79 -21.30
CA LEU A 606 10.68 11.85 -19.97
C LEU A 606 9.62 11.67 -18.87
N ASP A 607 10.00 11.04 -17.77
CA ASP A 607 9.20 10.99 -16.55
C ASP A 607 9.19 12.33 -15.81
N LEU A 608 8.61 12.36 -14.61
CA LEU A 608 8.52 13.57 -13.81
C LEU A 608 9.88 14.01 -13.22
N ASP A 609 10.90 13.17 -13.32
CA ASP A 609 12.28 13.41 -12.87
C ASP A 609 13.23 13.63 -14.06
N ASP A 610 12.68 13.95 -15.24
CA ASP A 610 13.40 14.20 -16.50
C ASP A 610 14.25 13.01 -17.01
N ARG A 611 13.85 11.77 -16.70
CA ARG A 611 14.50 10.54 -17.18
C ARG A 611 13.65 9.77 -18.18
N LEU A 612 14.28 9.07 -19.12
CA LEU A 612 13.55 8.12 -19.97
C LEU A 612 13.00 6.98 -19.13
N ARG A 613 11.74 6.62 -19.37
CA ARG A 613 11.11 5.49 -18.67
C ARG A 613 11.69 4.16 -19.15
N PRO A 614 11.86 3.17 -18.24
CA PRO A 614 12.37 1.86 -18.62
C PRO A 614 11.43 1.16 -19.60
N LEU A 615 12.03 0.49 -20.58
CA LEU A 615 11.35 -0.34 -21.56
C LEU A 615 11.64 -1.82 -21.28
N ASN A 616 10.70 -2.70 -21.64
CA ASN A 616 10.76 -4.15 -21.43
C ASN A 616 10.62 -4.88 -22.77
N ILE A 617 11.37 -4.46 -23.78
CA ILE A 617 11.22 -4.91 -25.17
C ILE A 617 11.29 -6.45 -25.25
N GLU A 618 12.30 -7.07 -24.65
CA GLU A 618 12.48 -8.53 -24.71
C GLU A 618 11.36 -9.31 -24.00
N HIS A 619 10.86 -8.81 -22.88
CA HIS A 619 9.70 -9.40 -22.21
C HIS A 619 8.45 -9.30 -23.09
N GLY A 620 8.23 -8.14 -23.70
CA GLY A 620 7.11 -7.91 -24.62
C GLY A 620 7.18 -8.80 -25.85
N MET A 621 8.33 -8.83 -26.55
CA MET A 621 8.53 -9.65 -27.75
C MET A 621 8.29 -11.14 -27.50
N LYS A 622 8.63 -11.67 -26.32
CA LYS A 622 8.34 -13.06 -25.92
C LYS A 622 6.87 -13.36 -25.68
N ASN A 623 6.02 -12.34 -25.55
CA ASN A 623 4.60 -12.47 -25.23
C ASN A 623 3.70 -11.94 -26.34
N LEU A 624 4.17 -11.28 -27.39
CA LEU A 624 3.28 -10.69 -28.39
C LEU A 624 2.63 -11.74 -29.31
N LYS A 625 1.30 -11.65 -29.45
CA LYS A 625 0.54 -12.34 -30.48
C LYS A 625 0.34 -11.44 -31.70
N PHE A 626 1.20 -11.60 -32.68
CA PHE A 626 1.23 -10.80 -33.92
C PHE A 626 0.00 -10.97 -34.82
N ASN A 627 -0.86 -11.96 -34.58
CA ASN A 627 -2.10 -12.18 -35.33
C ASN A 627 -3.32 -11.46 -34.73
N ARG A 628 -3.18 -10.72 -33.61
CA ARG A 628 -4.27 -9.91 -33.04
C ARG A 628 -4.57 -8.71 -33.94
N ARG A 629 -5.84 -8.50 -34.27
CA ARG A 629 -6.36 -7.35 -35.04
C ARG A 629 -7.30 -6.56 -34.15
N GLY A 630 -7.15 -5.24 -34.10
CA GLY A 630 -7.86 -4.44 -33.12
C GLY A 630 -9.34 -4.23 -33.43
N GLU A 631 -9.75 -4.15 -34.70
CA GLU A 631 -11.18 -4.07 -35.04
C GLU A 631 -11.98 -5.29 -34.55
N GLN A 632 -11.35 -6.48 -34.53
CA GLN A 632 -11.96 -7.72 -34.00
C GLN A 632 -12.03 -7.73 -32.47
N LEU A 633 -11.38 -6.77 -31.82
CA LEU A 633 -11.31 -6.63 -30.37
C LEU A 633 -12.21 -5.48 -29.87
N ARG A 634 -13.03 -4.87 -30.73
CA ARG A 634 -14.12 -4.00 -30.28
C ARG A 634 -15.33 -4.84 -29.90
N CYS A 635 -15.80 -4.70 -28.66
CA CYS A 635 -16.98 -5.41 -28.17
C CYS A 635 -18.23 -5.01 -28.97
N GLN A 636 -19.10 -5.98 -29.21
CA GLN A 636 -20.44 -5.77 -29.77
C GLN A 636 -21.47 -6.01 -28.66
N PRO A 637 -22.10 -4.96 -28.12
CA PRO A 637 -23.13 -5.09 -27.09
C PRO A 637 -24.32 -5.93 -27.55
N ILE A 638 -24.89 -6.72 -26.64
CA ILE A 638 -26.07 -7.55 -26.90
C ILE A 638 -27.18 -7.11 -25.94
N THR A 639 -28.30 -6.61 -26.46
CA THR A 639 -29.47 -6.27 -25.62
C THR A 639 -30.10 -7.55 -25.07
N MET A 640 -30.08 -7.69 -23.75
CA MET A 640 -30.64 -8.84 -23.03
C MET A 640 -32.08 -8.60 -22.59
N LYS A 641 -32.38 -7.38 -22.15
CA LYS A 641 -33.71 -6.97 -21.68
C LYS A 641 -33.95 -5.50 -22.03
N PHE A 642 -35.18 -5.18 -22.39
CA PHE A 642 -35.62 -3.82 -22.65
C PHE A 642 -37.00 -3.61 -22.03
N GLU A 643 -37.10 -2.66 -21.11
CA GLU A 643 -38.37 -2.16 -20.59
C GLU A 643 -38.56 -0.71 -21.04
N GLN A 644 -39.54 -0.50 -21.91
CA GLN A 644 -39.86 0.81 -22.48
C GLN A 644 -40.05 1.87 -21.38
N ASP A 645 -39.49 3.06 -21.60
CA ASP A 645 -39.52 4.22 -20.70
C ASP A 645 -38.91 3.97 -19.30
N LYS A 646 -38.17 2.87 -19.15
CA LYS A 646 -37.49 2.52 -17.89
C LYS A 646 -36.01 2.25 -18.09
N TYR A 647 -35.65 1.14 -18.73
CA TYR A 647 -34.25 0.76 -18.87
C TYR A 647 -34.01 -0.29 -19.95
N GLU A 648 -32.77 -0.31 -20.43
CA GLU A 648 -32.19 -1.35 -21.26
C GLU A 648 -31.04 -2.03 -20.51
N GLU A 649 -30.99 -3.36 -20.55
CA GLU A 649 -29.88 -4.16 -20.06
C GLU A 649 -29.15 -4.80 -21.23
N GLN A 650 -27.87 -4.48 -21.34
CA GLN A 650 -26.98 -5.01 -22.36
C GLN A 650 -25.91 -5.90 -21.72
N HIS A 651 -25.64 -7.04 -22.33
CA HIS A 651 -24.44 -7.83 -22.08
C HIS A 651 -23.31 -7.27 -22.95
N LEU A 652 -22.16 -6.99 -22.34
CA LEU A 652 -20.94 -6.55 -23.01
C LEU A 652 -19.93 -7.70 -23.01
N PRO A 653 -20.04 -8.66 -23.96
CA PRO A 653 -19.22 -9.86 -23.94
C PRO A 653 -17.73 -9.53 -23.99
N THR A 654 -16.99 -10.00 -23.00
CA THR A 654 -15.52 -9.92 -22.96
C THR A 654 -14.86 -11.05 -23.74
N HIS A 655 -13.55 -10.94 -23.98
CA HIS A 655 -12.81 -11.95 -24.73
C HIS A 655 -12.85 -13.31 -24.02
N ASN A 656 -12.77 -14.42 -24.77
CA ASN A 656 -12.77 -15.78 -24.20
C ASN A 656 -11.59 -16.09 -23.27
N LEU A 657 -10.58 -15.22 -23.19
CA LEU A 657 -9.45 -15.36 -22.25
C LEU A 657 -9.69 -14.57 -20.96
N HIS A 658 -10.72 -13.72 -20.93
CA HIS A 658 -11.12 -12.98 -19.74
C HIS A 658 -12.03 -13.86 -18.87
N PHE A 659 -11.70 -13.97 -17.59
CA PHE A 659 -12.48 -14.71 -16.60
C PHE A 659 -13.68 -13.94 -16.03
N TYR A 660 -13.80 -12.66 -16.38
CA TYR A 660 -14.90 -11.78 -15.97
C TYR A 660 -15.66 -11.28 -17.19
N ASP A 661 -16.87 -10.78 -16.97
CA ASP A 661 -17.73 -10.22 -18.00
C ASP A 661 -18.45 -8.97 -17.48
N LEU A 662 -19.09 -8.22 -18.39
CA LEU A 662 -19.74 -6.96 -18.06
C LEU A 662 -21.20 -6.92 -18.50
N GLN A 663 -22.01 -6.25 -17.69
CA GLN A 663 -23.34 -5.75 -18.06
C GLN A 663 -23.33 -4.23 -18.07
N ARG A 664 -24.10 -3.65 -18.99
CA ARG A 664 -24.39 -2.21 -19.05
C ARG A 664 -25.89 -2.00 -18.90
N LEU A 665 -26.27 -1.28 -17.85
CA LEU A 665 -27.65 -0.84 -17.65
C LEU A 665 -27.77 0.62 -18.10
N ILE A 666 -28.63 0.86 -19.08
CA ILE A 666 -28.98 2.18 -19.58
C ILE A 666 -30.37 2.50 -19.02
N ILE A 667 -30.45 3.49 -18.14
CA ILE A 667 -31.64 3.77 -17.34
C ILE A 667 -32.16 5.16 -17.71
N GLU A 668 -33.45 5.26 -17.95
CA GLU A 668 -34.09 6.55 -18.23
C GLU A 668 -33.99 7.48 -17.00
N PRO A 669 -33.82 8.79 -17.21
CA PRO A 669 -33.68 9.76 -16.12
C PRO A 669 -35.05 10.04 -15.46
N ASN A 670 -35.60 9.04 -14.76
CA ASN A 670 -36.86 9.13 -14.05
C ASN A 670 -36.75 8.48 -12.66
N GLU A 671 -36.91 9.29 -11.61
CA GLU A 671 -36.79 8.90 -10.20
C GLU A 671 -37.86 7.88 -9.74
N SER A 672 -38.93 7.65 -10.52
CA SER A 672 -39.92 6.62 -10.24
C SER A 672 -39.49 5.21 -10.66
N ILE A 673 -38.37 5.06 -11.37
CA ILE A 673 -37.87 3.77 -11.83
C ILE A 673 -37.25 3.01 -10.66
N GLU A 674 -37.70 1.76 -10.49
CA GLU A 674 -37.09 0.80 -9.57
C GLU A 674 -36.65 -0.43 -10.36
N ILE A 675 -35.36 -0.78 -10.26
CA ILE A 675 -34.79 -1.98 -10.89
C ILE A 675 -34.35 -2.93 -9.78
N ILE A 676 -34.88 -4.15 -9.80
CA ILE A 676 -34.52 -5.19 -8.85
C ILE A 676 -33.50 -6.13 -9.50
N ARG A 677 -32.40 -6.42 -8.80
CA ARG A 677 -31.36 -7.33 -9.29
C ARG A 677 -30.99 -8.36 -8.25
N SER A 678 -30.76 -9.58 -8.72
CA SER A 678 -30.11 -10.66 -7.97
C SER A 678 -28.61 -10.61 -8.25
N THR A 679 -27.80 -10.89 -7.23
CA THR A 679 -26.36 -11.12 -7.39
C THR A 679 -26.04 -12.53 -7.86
N GLU A 680 -27.02 -13.43 -7.83
CA GLU A 680 -26.87 -14.83 -8.23
C GLU A 680 -25.69 -15.53 -7.53
N ASN A 681 -25.43 -15.18 -6.26
CA ASN A 681 -24.29 -15.69 -5.49
C ASN A 681 -22.91 -15.40 -6.12
N ARG A 682 -22.77 -14.23 -6.76
CA ARG A 682 -21.51 -13.64 -7.24
C ARG A 682 -21.44 -12.20 -6.75
N PHE A 683 -20.26 -11.60 -6.66
CA PHE A 683 -20.21 -10.16 -6.44
C PHE A 683 -20.62 -9.40 -7.70
N HIS A 684 -21.10 -8.17 -7.53
CA HIS A 684 -21.22 -7.18 -8.59
C HIS A 684 -20.29 -6.00 -8.29
N LEU A 685 -19.31 -5.74 -9.17
CA LEU A 685 -18.47 -4.54 -9.10
C LEU A 685 -19.06 -3.48 -10.05
N CYS A 686 -19.49 -2.36 -9.50
CA CYS A 686 -20.33 -1.39 -10.17
C CYS A 686 -19.66 -0.03 -10.29
N MET A 687 -19.92 0.69 -11.38
CA MET A 687 -19.58 2.11 -11.54
C MET A 687 -20.64 2.82 -12.38
N LEU A 688 -21.07 4.00 -11.93
CA LEU A 688 -21.92 4.89 -12.70
C LEU A 688 -21.06 5.72 -13.68
N VAL A 689 -21.14 5.43 -14.97
CA VAL A 689 -20.35 6.08 -16.04
C VAL A 689 -21.15 7.09 -16.86
N GLU A 690 -22.43 7.28 -16.54
CA GLU A 690 -23.24 8.43 -16.97
C GLU A 690 -24.40 8.64 -15.99
N GLY A 691 -24.85 9.89 -15.81
CA GLY A 691 -25.88 10.27 -14.84
C GLY A 691 -25.31 10.83 -13.52
N ASP A 692 -26.18 11.36 -12.65
CA ASP A 692 -25.77 12.10 -11.45
C ASP A 692 -25.43 11.18 -10.27
N THR A 693 -26.40 10.38 -9.83
CA THR A 693 -26.31 9.54 -8.63
C THR A 693 -27.24 8.34 -8.76
N ILE A 694 -26.80 7.20 -8.26
CA ILE A 694 -27.61 5.98 -8.17
C ILE A 694 -27.78 5.56 -6.72
N GLU A 695 -29.00 5.21 -6.36
CA GLU A 695 -29.37 4.72 -5.04
C GLU A 695 -29.46 3.20 -5.07
N ILE A 696 -28.85 2.56 -4.07
CA ILE A 696 -28.89 1.12 -3.83
C ILE A 696 -29.58 0.86 -2.50
N GLU A 697 -30.76 0.25 -2.56
CA GLU A 697 -31.50 -0.27 -1.41
C GLU A 697 -31.24 -1.77 -1.27
N PHE A 698 -30.87 -2.23 -0.07
CA PHE A 698 -30.55 -3.62 0.22
C PHE A 698 -31.01 -4.02 1.63
N ASN A 699 -31.13 -5.33 1.87
CA ASN A 699 -31.50 -5.88 3.18
C ASN A 699 -30.27 -6.34 3.96
N THR A 700 -30.22 -6.06 5.26
CA THR A 700 -29.21 -6.65 6.16
C THR A 700 -29.67 -7.97 6.75
N ILE A 701 -28.73 -8.88 7.02
CA ILE A 701 -29.02 -10.24 7.54
C ILE A 701 -29.68 -10.23 8.92
N ASP A 702 -29.31 -9.29 9.80
CA ASP A 702 -29.75 -9.31 11.21
C ASP A 702 -31.26 -9.09 11.40
N ASN A 703 -31.95 -8.60 10.37
CA ASN A 703 -33.40 -8.68 10.22
C ASN A 703 -33.76 -8.36 8.77
N ASN A 704 -34.29 -9.34 8.01
CA ASN A 704 -34.85 -9.19 6.65
C ASN A 704 -35.96 -8.11 6.52
N GLN A 705 -36.22 -7.33 7.57
CA GLN A 705 -37.19 -6.26 7.64
C GLN A 705 -36.57 -4.85 7.62
N GLN A 706 -35.26 -4.69 7.89
CA GLN A 706 -34.62 -3.38 7.87
C GLN A 706 -33.90 -3.15 6.54
N LYS A 707 -34.46 -2.23 5.75
CA LYS A 707 -33.87 -1.76 4.51
C LYS A 707 -32.82 -0.70 4.80
N GLN A 708 -31.66 -0.84 4.19
CA GLN A 708 -30.62 0.19 4.18
C GLN A 708 -30.47 0.75 2.77
N ILE A 709 -30.01 2.01 2.70
CA ILE A 709 -29.85 2.74 1.45
C ILE A 709 -28.44 3.33 1.41
N ARG A 710 -27.76 3.17 0.26
CA ARG A 710 -26.50 3.86 -0.06
C ARG A 710 -26.65 4.57 -1.39
N GLN A 711 -26.01 5.72 -1.53
CA GLN A 711 -25.99 6.50 -2.77
C GLN A 711 -24.57 6.53 -3.32
N TYR A 712 -24.44 6.40 -4.64
CA TYR A 712 -23.17 6.43 -5.36
C TYR A 712 -23.25 7.44 -6.48
N ASN A 713 -22.34 8.40 -6.48
CA ASN A 713 -22.28 9.45 -7.48
C ASN A 713 -21.65 8.94 -8.78
N TYR A 714 -21.78 9.74 -9.84
CA TYR A 714 -20.99 9.62 -11.05
C TYR A 714 -19.53 9.31 -10.73
N ILE A 715 -18.94 8.35 -11.47
CA ILE A 715 -17.57 7.81 -11.39
C ILE A 715 -17.17 7.14 -10.07
N GLU A 716 -18.07 7.01 -9.10
CA GLU A 716 -17.78 6.25 -7.88
C GLU A 716 -17.92 4.75 -8.14
N THR A 717 -16.85 4.00 -7.87
CA THR A 717 -16.89 2.53 -7.89
C THR A 717 -17.44 1.99 -6.59
N PHE A 718 -18.25 0.94 -6.63
CA PHE A 718 -18.70 0.23 -5.44
C PHE A 718 -18.91 -1.26 -5.72
N LEU A 719 -18.68 -2.08 -4.72
CA LEU A 719 -18.82 -3.53 -4.75
C LEU A 719 -20.08 -3.93 -3.99
N ILE A 720 -20.95 -4.71 -4.61
CA ILE A 720 -22.03 -5.43 -3.92
C ILE A 720 -21.51 -6.86 -3.67
N PRO A 721 -21.24 -7.25 -2.41
CA PRO A 721 -20.80 -8.60 -2.09
C PRO A 721 -21.84 -9.66 -2.46
N ALA A 722 -21.41 -10.89 -2.75
CA ALA A 722 -22.31 -11.99 -3.05
C ALA A 722 -23.28 -12.33 -1.92
N SER A 723 -22.91 -12.06 -0.66
CA SER A 723 -23.79 -12.19 0.51
C SER A 723 -25.03 -11.29 0.47
N ILE A 724 -25.03 -10.24 -0.34
CA ILE A 724 -26.24 -9.48 -0.66
C ILE A 724 -26.93 -10.18 -1.82
N ASN A 725 -27.90 -11.05 -1.54
CA ASN A 725 -28.58 -11.84 -2.57
C ASN A 725 -29.31 -10.97 -3.62
N GLN A 726 -29.90 -9.86 -3.17
CA GLN A 726 -30.73 -9.01 -3.99
C GLN A 726 -30.63 -7.57 -3.52
N TYR A 727 -30.66 -6.64 -4.46
CA TYR A 727 -30.71 -5.21 -4.21
C TYR A 727 -31.66 -4.54 -5.20
N ARG A 728 -32.09 -3.33 -4.84
CA ARG A 728 -32.91 -2.46 -5.66
C ARG A 728 -32.13 -1.21 -5.99
N LEU A 729 -32.26 -0.78 -7.24
CA LEU A 729 -31.56 0.35 -7.80
C LEU A 729 -32.56 1.42 -8.24
N ARG A 730 -32.25 2.70 -7.98
CA ARG A 730 -33.02 3.87 -8.44
C ARG A 730 -32.09 5.01 -8.91
N PRO A 731 -32.38 5.70 -10.02
CA PRO A 731 -31.65 6.91 -10.38
C PRO A 731 -32.10 8.09 -9.51
N ILE A 732 -31.16 8.96 -9.12
CA ILE A 732 -31.41 10.20 -8.37
C ILE A 732 -30.89 11.38 -9.21
N ILE A 733 -31.76 12.37 -9.48
CA ILE A 733 -31.46 13.50 -10.36
C ILE A 733 -31.19 14.74 -9.50
N LYS A 734 -29.93 15.22 -9.50
CA LYS A 734 -29.52 16.33 -8.64
C LYS A 734 -29.71 17.69 -9.32
N ASN A 735 -29.53 17.79 -10.64
CA ASN A 735 -29.64 19.05 -11.38
C ASN A 735 -30.92 19.15 -12.22
N LYS A 736 -32.04 19.55 -11.60
CA LYS A 736 -33.32 19.76 -12.31
C LYS A 736 -33.38 21.07 -13.14
N THR A 737 -32.37 21.93 -13.06
CA THR A 737 -32.45 23.35 -13.49
C THR A 737 -31.51 23.78 -14.63
N ASN A 738 -30.65 22.91 -15.16
CA ASN A 738 -29.83 23.23 -16.35
C ASN A 738 -30.47 22.62 -17.62
N GLU A 739 -30.65 23.43 -18.66
CA GLU A 739 -31.29 23.08 -19.94
C GLU A 739 -30.57 21.97 -20.75
N LYS A 740 -29.43 21.46 -20.29
CA LYS A 740 -28.88 20.19 -20.78
C LYS A 740 -29.52 19.06 -19.97
N LYS A 741 -30.60 18.45 -20.48
CA LYS A 741 -31.18 17.21 -19.92
C LYS A 741 -30.04 16.27 -19.52
N PRO A 742 -30.03 15.68 -18.31
CA PRO A 742 -29.16 14.54 -18.07
C PRO A 742 -29.47 13.52 -19.16
N ARG A 743 -28.43 13.11 -19.88
CA ARG A 743 -28.46 11.90 -20.69
C ARG A 743 -28.76 10.72 -19.76
N GLN A 744 -29.15 9.59 -20.34
CA GLN A 744 -29.49 8.36 -19.61
C GLN A 744 -28.46 8.05 -18.52
N PHE A 745 -28.89 7.40 -17.44
CA PHE A 745 -27.95 6.88 -16.45
C PHE A 745 -27.34 5.60 -17.00
N ILE A 746 -26.02 5.48 -16.98
CA ILE A 746 -25.33 4.27 -17.45
C ILE A 746 -24.54 3.66 -16.29
N LEU A 747 -24.97 2.50 -15.83
CA LEU A 747 -24.27 1.71 -14.81
C LEU A 747 -23.58 0.52 -15.45
N LEU A 748 -22.27 0.39 -15.23
CA LEU A 748 -21.52 -0.82 -15.53
C LEU A 748 -21.54 -1.77 -14.34
N ILE A 749 -21.66 -3.06 -14.62
CA ILE A 749 -21.63 -4.14 -13.63
C ILE A 749 -20.66 -5.22 -14.13
N ALA A 750 -19.51 -5.34 -13.49
CA ALA A 750 -18.55 -6.41 -13.73
C ALA A 750 -18.76 -7.57 -12.74
N TYR A 751 -18.65 -8.80 -13.24
CA TYR A 751 -18.80 -10.03 -12.46
C TYR A 751 -17.93 -11.15 -13.03
N LEU A 752 -17.68 -12.19 -12.23
CA LEU A 752 -16.98 -13.39 -12.70
C LEU A 752 -17.88 -14.27 -13.58
N LYS A 753 -17.29 -14.81 -14.65
CA LYS A 753 -17.94 -15.83 -15.49
C LYS A 753 -18.12 -17.13 -14.70
N TRP A 754 -19.17 -17.89 -15.02
CA TRP A 754 -19.45 -19.17 -14.37
C TRP A 754 -18.40 -20.25 -14.65
N ASP A 755 -17.72 -20.17 -15.79
CA ASP A 755 -16.76 -21.16 -16.25
C ASP A 755 -15.30 -20.66 -16.23
N CYS A 756 -15.01 -19.65 -15.41
CA CYS A 756 -13.67 -19.05 -15.30
C CYS A 756 -12.54 -20.04 -14.93
N GLU A 757 -12.88 -21.17 -14.28
CA GLU A 757 -11.93 -22.24 -13.94
C GLU A 757 -11.21 -22.82 -15.15
N LYS A 758 -11.89 -22.92 -16.30
CA LYS A 758 -11.29 -23.45 -17.55
C LYS A 758 -10.12 -22.62 -18.08
N LEU A 759 -10.02 -21.36 -17.64
CA LEU A 759 -8.95 -20.44 -18.07
C LEU A 759 -7.74 -20.49 -17.14
N LEU A 760 -7.91 -20.99 -15.92
CA LEU A 760 -6.89 -21.00 -14.88
C LEU A 760 -6.30 -22.40 -14.63
N GLU A 761 -7.03 -23.46 -15.00
CA GLU A 761 -6.50 -24.83 -15.16
C GLU A 761 -5.57 -24.91 -16.37
#